data_AF-A0AAD6CM29-F1
#
_entry.id   AF-A0AAD6CM29-F1
#
_cell.length_a   1.000
_cell.length_b   1.000
_cell.length_c   1.000
_cell.angle_alpha   90.00
_cell.angle_beta   90.00
_cell.angle_gamma   90.00
#
_symmetry.space_group_name_H-M   'P 1'
#
loop_
_entity.id
_entity.type
_entity.pdbx_description
1 polymer ?
#
loop_
_entity_poly.entity_id
_entity_poly.type
_entity_poly.pdbx_seq_one_letter_code
_entity_poly.pdbx_strand_id
1 'polypeptide(L)'
;MSGSIQSIVATPLHVVAESNIALAHLNFDFSLAKFEAPLELQPLGKQLSKARRESAEDGSFHILARRLGVLFDDVLPEVPALLEAYGTRASEIVQETTPKFDKSKNICDKWKVGASNSSSDLYFGSYLVPQEATAIWAELVSQRQKIIKRQAQSAEVADNYLAQLAAAHEIDRSSLGSWDASARAWLQVADQARRKEQVQAQLIVNNLSMAVKSHTESDQTFASKTNSYDSVLLNVNRALTTLDKLIKGEPQRITDGGILLGLISWHIFPDLVVLGSSTKEIHQQDPLVKAGGIVTISISTQINRGDGVYWSLPLASLRYYGTVQRERSSMRDSRISVPQLQALLLGASLGADEFAFTAAQILLSLWKIYHNAFQARMYQVTNKTFEPSEDLPLLHRVEILQDAPQSLRALMKILHLIFPFKDGIDLLLSADDCERKMAHQLMRYGSNYGSSWIGNTKSSTSTLFGLANLSSLLRMITVPAARINLLRDLCKEYLLSPSDYVIRFRSAKNMWAYASIAIEQFENLHGGTKRKWDEYESQETDTFKHLDIPQGENWVFIATLEASRGHAQESFYSDFHEDFFTEFLEENPRSGQTVIFDFAFGDHNLAAVYSKQPCPSSSRKQTFSSAVPLRMVQNLLDKNLLSLDTVAMYLSHHFETDQQVHGNSLLALGRVFDYYKCHLPEATVSMGVIKNPLNSWKWSQSVADELDMLSTLANQQARMGNLPVSIYPSVLSRKSAFAAILQFESGTIDVDPSDLIAVLAISSGNSLFIAEELLHDPTPLADVSPCAISQVMGNVGKPGIALLVPPPELQIRQHDLERWHFVNHNPFDGNLTGGMFEGTSLHMSFTGWEGPVSLGPSSYRGMDAYFVETIVSVNDGGEWVGDLDILKGLKDLKMEKINSAVIECSHDPSFAAAGVKMVSIDCWEEILDPPSGFLVLRSTPGTHDGRGQWQWMVRLAAVGIASSRKYSCTYLPVDGRFCWTCVVGSLRADHEHRFLLIC
;
A
#
# COMPACT_ATOMS: atom_id res chain seq x y z
N MET A 1 8.33 -46.33 -38.14
CA MET A 1 8.18 -47.46 -37.20
C MET A 1 8.86 -47.06 -35.89
N SER A 2 8.23 -47.32 -34.75
CA SER A 2 8.73 -46.93 -33.42
C SER A 2 9.64 -48.00 -32.83
N GLY A 3 10.86 -47.63 -32.46
CA GLY A 3 11.73 -48.42 -31.59
C GLY A 3 11.86 -47.71 -30.25
N SER A 4 11.35 -48.33 -29.18
CA SER A 4 11.48 -47.79 -27.81
C SER A 4 12.78 -48.27 -27.19
N ILE A 5 13.55 -47.37 -26.58
CA ILE A 5 14.70 -47.72 -25.73
C ILE A 5 14.22 -47.69 -24.28
N GLN A 6 13.73 -48.84 -23.81
CA GLN A 6 13.56 -49.15 -22.39
C GLN A 6 14.29 -50.46 -22.09
N SER A 7 14.76 -50.60 -20.84
CA SER A 7 15.58 -51.70 -20.31
C SER A 7 17.02 -51.82 -20.85
N ILE A 8 17.96 -51.29 -20.07
CA ILE A 8 19.05 -52.12 -19.55
C ILE A 8 18.90 -52.07 -18.03
N VAL A 9 18.77 -53.23 -17.38
CA VAL A 9 18.60 -53.35 -15.92
C VAL A 9 19.97 -53.55 -15.27
N ALA A 10 20.19 -52.93 -14.11
CA ALA A 10 21.45 -52.99 -13.39
C ALA A 10 21.86 -54.43 -13.01
N THR A 11 23.14 -54.76 -13.21
CA THR A 11 23.81 -55.91 -12.60
C THR A 11 25.21 -55.51 -12.13
N PRO A 12 25.59 -55.77 -10.86
CA PRO A 12 26.87 -55.31 -10.32
C PRO A 12 28.00 -56.29 -10.67
N LEU A 13 28.82 -55.94 -11.66
CA LEU A 13 30.06 -56.65 -11.99
C LEU A 13 31.24 -55.68 -12.13
N HIS A 14 31.93 -55.45 -11.01
CA HIS A 14 33.32 -54.99 -11.03
C HIS A 14 34.16 -55.89 -11.97
N VAL A 15 35.25 -55.34 -12.52
CA VAL A 15 36.20 -55.99 -13.46
C VAL A 15 35.76 -56.05 -14.93
N VAL A 16 34.50 -55.78 -15.31
CA VAL A 16 34.08 -55.70 -16.73
C VAL A 16 34.02 -54.27 -17.30
N ALA A 17 34.19 -53.26 -16.43
CA ALA A 17 34.02 -51.85 -16.79
C ALA A 17 35.00 -51.34 -17.87
N GLU A 18 36.30 -51.68 -17.79
CA GLU A 18 37.32 -51.16 -18.71
C GLU A 18 37.06 -51.59 -20.17
N SER A 19 36.65 -52.84 -20.39
CA SER A 19 36.25 -53.34 -21.72
C SER A 19 35.00 -52.65 -22.27
N ASN A 20 34.04 -52.29 -21.41
CA ASN A 20 32.85 -51.56 -21.83
C ASN A 20 33.14 -50.07 -22.09
N ILE A 21 34.05 -49.45 -21.35
CA ILE A 21 34.54 -48.08 -21.62
C ILE A 21 35.26 -48.05 -22.98
N ALA A 22 36.11 -49.04 -23.29
CA ALA A 22 36.77 -49.16 -24.59
C ALA A 22 35.78 -49.39 -25.76
N LEU A 23 34.66 -50.08 -25.52
CA LEU A 23 33.59 -50.24 -26.51
C LEU A 23 32.69 -48.99 -26.63
N ALA A 24 32.46 -48.27 -25.53
CA ALA A 24 31.72 -47.00 -25.53
C ALA A 24 32.47 -45.87 -26.27
N HIS A 25 33.80 -45.87 -26.16
CA HIS A 25 34.71 -44.97 -26.89
C HIS A 25 34.53 -45.02 -28.43
N LEU A 26 33.90 -46.07 -28.97
CA LEU A 26 33.87 -46.33 -30.41
C LEU A 26 32.65 -45.79 -31.17
N ASN A 27 31.56 -45.31 -30.53
CA ASN A 27 30.37 -44.90 -31.32
C ASN A 27 29.33 -43.94 -30.68
N PHE A 28 29.61 -43.23 -29.57
CA PHE A 28 28.69 -42.14 -29.14
C PHE A 28 28.99 -40.83 -29.90
N ASP A 29 28.47 -40.72 -31.13
CA ASP A 29 28.60 -39.50 -31.93
C ASP A 29 27.51 -38.47 -31.60
N PHE A 30 27.95 -37.23 -31.34
CA PHE A 30 27.11 -36.06 -31.09
C PHE A 30 26.34 -35.59 -32.34
N SER A 31 26.51 -36.25 -33.50
CA SER A 31 25.68 -36.07 -34.69
C SER A 31 24.30 -36.77 -34.61
N LEU A 32 24.17 -37.85 -33.82
CA LEU A 32 23.05 -38.81 -34.00
C LEU A 32 21.72 -38.40 -33.36
N ALA A 33 21.73 -37.50 -32.37
CA ALA A 33 20.54 -37.11 -31.62
C ALA A 33 20.06 -35.71 -32.01
N LYS A 34 19.18 -35.58 -33.01
CA LYS A 34 18.62 -34.29 -33.45
C LYS A 34 17.71 -33.68 -32.39
N PHE A 35 17.88 -32.38 -32.14
CA PHE A 35 16.98 -31.55 -31.32
C PHE A 35 16.29 -30.50 -32.21
N GLU A 36 15.05 -30.16 -31.88
CA GLU A 36 14.31 -29.11 -32.58
C GLU A 36 14.66 -27.75 -31.97
N ALA A 37 14.99 -26.78 -32.84
CA ALA A 37 15.47 -25.46 -32.41
C ALA A 37 14.38 -24.65 -31.67
N PRO A 38 14.77 -23.81 -30.69
CA PRO A 38 13.84 -22.94 -29.96
C PRO A 38 12.92 -22.13 -30.89
N LEU A 39 11.67 -21.93 -30.47
CA LEU A 39 10.61 -21.32 -31.30
C LEU A 39 11.01 -19.92 -31.78
N GLU A 40 11.74 -19.21 -30.93
CA GLU A 40 12.24 -17.84 -31.06
C GLU A 40 13.33 -17.75 -32.14
N LEU A 41 14.04 -18.86 -32.41
CA LEU A 41 15.09 -18.99 -33.42
C LEU A 41 14.63 -19.64 -34.73
N GLN A 42 13.39 -20.12 -34.81
CA GLN A 42 12.81 -20.61 -36.07
C GLN A 42 12.70 -19.55 -37.19
N PRO A 43 12.47 -18.25 -36.93
CA PRO A 43 12.54 -17.21 -37.96
C PRO A 43 13.94 -17.08 -38.57
N LEU A 44 14.98 -17.10 -37.72
CA LEU A 44 16.38 -17.11 -38.14
C LEU A 44 16.72 -18.33 -39.03
N GLY A 45 16.33 -19.53 -38.62
CA GLY A 45 16.58 -20.77 -39.38
C GLY A 45 15.97 -20.78 -40.80
N LYS A 46 14.95 -19.94 -41.05
CA LYS A 46 14.32 -19.75 -42.37
C LYS A 46 15.07 -18.75 -43.27
N GLN A 47 15.97 -17.93 -42.72
CA GLN A 47 16.73 -16.91 -43.44
C GLN A 47 18.19 -17.33 -43.72
N LEU A 48 18.70 -18.35 -43.04
CA LEU A 48 20.02 -18.94 -43.32
C LEU A 48 20.06 -19.65 -44.69
N SER A 49 21.17 -19.51 -45.41
CA SER A 49 21.40 -20.20 -46.67
C SER A 49 21.62 -21.72 -46.45
N LYS A 50 21.17 -22.55 -47.41
CA LYS A 50 21.02 -24.01 -47.24
C LYS A 50 22.25 -24.70 -46.64
N ALA A 51 23.43 -24.50 -47.23
CA ALA A 51 24.68 -25.11 -46.78
C ALA A 51 25.12 -24.70 -45.36
N ARG A 52 24.58 -23.58 -44.86
CA ARG A 52 24.93 -22.98 -43.57
C ARG A 52 23.97 -23.41 -42.49
N ARG A 53 22.69 -23.61 -42.85
CA ARG A 53 21.73 -24.38 -42.07
C ARG A 53 22.18 -25.84 -41.92
N GLU A 54 22.62 -26.48 -43.00
CA GLU A 54 23.24 -27.83 -42.96
C GLU A 54 24.49 -27.86 -42.05
N SER A 55 25.34 -26.82 -42.09
CA SER A 55 26.48 -26.69 -41.15
C SER A 55 26.08 -26.44 -39.69
N ALA A 56 24.85 -25.98 -39.43
CA ALA A 56 24.31 -25.64 -38.10
C ALA A 56 23.48 -26.77 -37.48
N GLU A 57 22.81 -27.56 -38.31
CA GLU A 57 21.93 -28.67 -37.93
C GLU A 57 22.65 -30.03 -37.95
N ASP A 58 23.57 -30.25 -38.88
CA ASP A 58 24.22 -31.56 -39.14
C ASP A 58 25.76 -31.48 -39.29
N GLY A 59 26.36 -30.29 -39.14
CA GLY A 59 27.78 -30.05 -39.40
C GLY A 59 28.73 -30.25 -38.21
N SER A 60 30.04 -30.23 -38.47
CA SER A 60 31.07 -30.25 -37.40
C SER A 60 30.96 -29.09 -36.40
N PHE A 61 30.32 -27.98 -36.80
CA PHE A 61 30.03 -26.84 -35.92
C PHE A 61 28.93 -27.16 -34.89
N HIS A 62 27.91 -27.93 -35.29
CA HIS A 62 26.88 -28.49 -34.39
C HIS A 62 27.49 -29.49 -33.39
N ILE A 63 28.41 -30.32 -33.86
CA ILE A 63 29.13 -31.29 -33.01
C ILE A 63 30.03 -30.57 -32.00
N LEU A 64 30.69 -29.46 -32.39
CA LEU A 64 31.48 -28.63 -31.48
C LEU A 64 30.60 -27.94 -30.42
N ALA A 65 29.54 -27.26 -30.87
CA ALA A 65 28.52 -26.64 -30.01
C ALA A 65 28.08 -27.57 -28.87
N ARG A 66 27.54 -28.75 -29.22
CA ARG A 66 27.04 -29.72 -28.24
C ARG A 66 28.09 -30.26 -27.29
N ARG A 67 29.34 -30.36 -27.72
CA ARG A 67 30.46 -30.76 -26.85
C ARG A 67 30.79 -29.65 -25.85
N LEU A 68 30.71 -28.38 -26.25
CA LEU A 68 30.82 -27.25 -25.31
C LEU A 68 29.61 -27.22 -24.36
N GLY A 69 28.39 -27.39 -24.88
CA GLY A 69 27.15 -27.57 -24.11
C GLY A 69 27.33 -28.54 -22.95
N VAL A 70 27.61 -29.81 -23.27
CA VAL A 70 27.78 -30.90 -22.29
C VAL A 70 29.05 -30.75 -21.42
N LEU A 71 30.03 -29.92 -21.81
CA LEU A 71 31.19 -29.61 -20.96
C LEU A 71 30.90 -28.58 -19.87
N PHE A 72 29.95 -27.65 -20.08
CA PHE A 72 29.69 -26.53 -19.16
C PHE A 72 28.29 -26.53 -18.51
N ASP A 73 27.42 -27.47 -18.89
CA ASP A 73 26.03 -27.62 -18.44
C ASP A 73 25.87 -27.53 -16.90
N ASP A 74 26.75 -28.19 -16.14
CA ASP A 74 26.72 -28.29 -14.67
C ASP A 74 27.38 -27.10 -13.93
N VAL A 75 27.90 -26.11 -14.65
CA VAL A 75 28.55 -24.92 -14.06
C VAL A 75 27.92 -23.59 -14.49
N LEU A 76 26.81 -23.64 -15.21
CA LEU A 76 26.05 -22.49 -15.71
C LEU A 76 24.70 -22.36 -15.00
N PRO A 77 24.14 -21.14 -14.84
CA PRO A 77 22.83 -20.93 -14.24
C PRO A 77 21.68 -21.20 -15.22
N GLU A 78 20.55 -21.69 -14.72
CA GLU A 78 19.29 -21.75 -15.48
C GLU A 78 18.75 -20.33 -15.70
N VAL A 79 18.79 -19.84 -16.95
CA VAL A 79 18.32 -18.48 -17.33
C VAL A 79 17.34 -18.51 -18.51
N PRO A 80 16.13 -19.07 -18.34
CA PRO A 80 15.19 -19.30 -19.43
C PRO A 80 14.63 -18.02 -20.05
N ALA A 81 14.41 -16.95 -19.26
CA ALA A 81 13.87 -15.69 -19.78
C ALA A 81 14.93 -14.95 -20.61
N LEU A 82 16.22 -15.06 -20.24
CA LEU A 82 17.34 -14.57 -21.05
C LEU A 82 17.44 -15.30 -22.40
N LEU A 83 17.24 -16.62 -22.41
CA LEU A 83 17.25 -17.40 -23.66
C LEU A 83 16.10 -17.00 -24.60
N GLU A 84 14.89 -16.83 -24.07
CA GLU A 84 13.69 -16.39 -24.82
C GLU A 84 13.87 -14.97 -25.41
N ALA A 85 14.28 -14.01 -24.57
CA ALA A 85 14.50 -12.62 -24.99
C ALA A 85 15.63 -12.51 -26.02
N TYR A 86 16.78 -13.16 -25.78
CA TYR A 86 17.90 -13.13 -26.72
C TYR A 86 17.57 -13.84 -28.04
N GLY A 87 16.85 -14.97 -28.01
CA GLY A 87 16.36 -15.63 -29.22
C GLY A 87 15.46 -14.73 -30.06
N THR A 88 14.57 -13.99 -29.40
CA THR A 88 13.69 -12.98 -30.02
C THR A 88 14.51 -11.84 -30.64
N ARG A 89 15.42 -11.23 -29.87
CA ARG A 89 16.33 -10.15 -30.32
C ARG A 89 17.20 -10.58 -31.49
N ALA A 90 17.72 -11.81 -31.49
CA ALA A 90 18.48 -12.35 -32.61
C ALA A 90 17.63 -12.49 -33.89
N SER A 91 16.40 -12.99 -33.77
CA SER A 91 15.45 -13.05 -34.88
C SER A 91 15.01 -11.67 -35.39
N GLU A 92 14.86 -10.66 -34.54
CA GLU A 92 14.62 -9.26 -34.95
C GLU A 92 15.79 -8.73 -35.80
N ILE A 93 17.02 -8.87 -35.30
CA ILE A 93 18.24 -8.32 -35.92
C ILE A 93 18.44 -8.86 -37.34
N VAL A 94 18.20 -10.15 -37.58
CA VAL A 94 18.35 -10.74 -38.93
C VAL A 94 17.18 -10.36 -39.86
N GLN A 95 15.95 -10.25 -39.34
CA GLN A 95 14.82 -9.70 -40.09
C GLN A 95 15.06 -8.24 -40.52
N GLU A 96 15.62 -7.42 -39.64
CA GLU A 96 15.91 -6.00 -39.93
C GLU A 96 17.09 -5.78 -40.87
N THR A 97 18.09 -6.66 -40.85
CA THR A 97 19.31 -6.49 -41.68
C THR A 97 19.14 -7.09 -43.08
N THR A 98 18.41 -8.20 -43.22
CA THR A 98 18.16 -8.86 -44.52
C THR A 98 17.72 -7.92 -45.66
N PRO A 99 16.73 -7.00 -45.49
CA PRO A 99 16.30 -6.10 -46.57
C PRO A 99 17.18 -4.85 -46.75
N LYS A 100 18.01 -4.49 -45.77
CA LYS A 100 18.82 -3.25 -45.80
C LYS A 100 20.15 -3.40 -46.56
N PHE A 101 20.58 -4.63 -46.87
CA PHE A 101 21.92 -4.95 -47.38
C PHE A 101 21.93 -5.57 -48.80
N ASP A 102 21.20 -4.96 -49.74
CA ASP A 102 21.03 -5.41 -51.14
C ASP A 102 22.32 -5.38 -52.02
N LYS A 103 23.51 -5.29 -51.41
CA LYS A 103 24.82 -5.49 -52.05
C LYS A 103 25.75 -6.45 -51.30
N SER A 104 25.31 -7.08 -50.22
CA SER A 104 26.17 -7.97 -49.42
C SER A 104 25.47 -9.24 -48.93
N LYS A 105 25.32 -10.21 -49.84
CA LYS A 105 25.13 -11.64 -49.52
C LYS A 105 26.23 -12.24 -48.61
N ASN A 106 27.26 -11.46 -48.27
CA ASN A 106 28.46 -11.90 -47.55
C ASN A 106 28.43 -11.61 -46.04
N ILE A 107 27.43 -10.88 -45.52
CA ILE A 107 27.41 -10.44 -44.10
C ILE A 107 26.73 -11.46 -43.17
N CYS A 108 25.67 -12.14 -43.62
CA CYS A 108 25.01 -13.18 -42.83
C CYS A 108 25.61 -14.59 -43.06
N ASP A 109 26.83 -14.67 -43.62
CA ASP A 109 27.27 -15.82 -44.40
C ASP A 109 28.75 -16.30 -44.26
N LYS A 110 29.70 -15.82 -43.42
CA LYS A 110 29.74 -15.30 -42.04
C LYS A 110 29.14 -16.20 -40.93
N TRP A 111 28.03 -15.84 -40.29
CA TRP A 111 27.63 -16.39 -38.98
C TRP A 111 27.23 -17.88 -38.99
N LYS A 112 27.74 -18.69 -38.09
CA LYS A 112 27.29 -20.07 -37.80
C LYS A 112 26.76 -20.15 -36.36
N VAL A 113 25.57 -20.74 -36.21
CA VAL A 113 24.97 -21.12 -34.92
C VAL A 113 25.00 -22.65 -34.84
N GLY A 114 25.17 -23.24 -33.66
CA GLY A 114 24.85 -24.64 -33.44
C GLY A 114 23.36 -24.76 -33.11
N ALA A 115 22.59 -25.56 -33.85
CA ALA A 115 21.19 -25.83 -33.54
C ALA A 115 21.07 -26.83 -32.37
N SER A 116 21.56 -26.45 -31.19
CA SER A 116 21.50 -27.26 -29.98
C SER A 116 20.60 -26.62 -28.92
N ASN A 117 19.97 -27.47 -28.11
CA ASN A 117 19.19 -27.04 -26.94
C ASN A 117 20.03 -27.08 -25.66
N SER A 118 21.37 -27.15 -25.77
CA SER A 118 22.28 -27.09 -24.61
C SER A 118 22.80 -25.66 -24.41
N SER A 119 22.49 -25.10 -23.26
CA SER A 119 22.46 -23.66 -22.96
C SER A 119 23.77 -22.90 -23.23
N SER A 120 24.92 -23.57 -23.10
CA SER A 120 26.25 -22.92 -23.16
C SER A 120 26.57 -22.21 -24.49
N ASP A 121 25.94 -22.63 -25.60
CA ASP A 121 26.21 -22.11 -26.96
C ASP A 121 26.02 -20.58 -27.04
N LEU A 122 25.08 -20.04 -26.25
CA LEU A 122 24.72 -18.61 -26.22
C LEU A 122 25.53 -17.80 -25.19
N TYR A 123 26.26 -18.44 -24.27
CA TYR A 123 26.75 -17.76 -23.07
C TYR A 123 28.21 -17.28 -23.17
N PHE A 124 29.13 -18.11 -23.66
CA PHE A 124 30.55 -17.74 -23.70
C PHE A 124 30.99 -17.10 -25.01
N GLY A 125 30.25 -17.32 -26.11
CA GLY A 125 30.61 -16.83 -27.44
C GLY A 125 30.49 -15.31 -27.60
N SER A 126 29.46 -14.70 -27.01
CA SER A 126 29.21 -13.26 -27.04
C SER A 126 30.06 -12.48 -26.04
N TYR A 127 30.39 -13.09 -24.90
CA TYR A 127 31.01 -12.44 -23.75
C TYR A 127 32.54 -12.21 -23.90
N LEU A 128 33.24 -13.08 -24.63
CA LEU A 128 34.71 -13.07 -24.71
C LEU A 128 35.22 -12.25 -25.91
N VAL A 129 35.15 -10.92 -25.81
CA VAL A 129 35.53 -9.98 -26.89
C VAL A 129 37.06 -9.75 -27.12
N PRO A 130 38.02 -10.00 -26.20
CA PRO A 130 39.45 -9.69 -26.42
C PRO A 130 40.10 -10.36 -27.64
N GLN A 131 41.25 -9.81 -28.10
CA GLN A 131 42.12 -10.45 -29.10
C GLN A 131 42.61 -11.84 -28.64
N GLU A 132 42.66 -12.07 -27.32
CA GLU A 132 43.11 -13.31 -26.70
C GLU A 132 42.00 -14.35 -26.48
N ALA A 133 40.75 -14.08 -26.88
CA ALA A 133 39.62 -14.94 -26.53
C ALA A 133 39.76 -16.40 -27.00
N THR A 134 40.43 -16.68 -28.13
CA THR A 134 40.72 -18.06 -28.57
C THR A 134 41.71 -18.78 -27.64
N ALA A 135 42.57 -18.06 -26.93
CA ALA A 135 43.44 -18.61 -25.89
C ALA A 135 42.64 -18.83 -24.58
N ILE A 136 41.80 -17.87 -24.19
CA ILE A 136 40.88 -18.01 -23.05
C ILE A 136 39.98 -19.24 -23.25
N TRP A 137 39.33 -19.39 -24.41
CA TRP A 137 38.54 -20.58 -24.75
C TRP A 137 39.31 -21.90 -24.66
N ALA A 138 40.56 -21.93 -25.15
CA ALA A 138 41.40 -23.12 -25.06
C ALA A 138 41.79 -23.44 -23.61
N GLU A 139 42.01 -22.44 -22.76
CA GLU A 139 42.24 -22.61 -21.33
C GLU A 139 40.96 -23.06 -20.60
N LEU A 140 39.81 -22.44 -20.87
CA LEU A 140 38.50 -22.82 -20.31
C LEU A 140 38.19 -24.30 -20.56
N VAL A 141 38.29 -24.73 -21.82
CA VAL A 141 38.08 -26.13 -22.22
C VAL A 141 39.14 -27.03 -21.56
N SER A 142 40.42 -26.67 -21.60
CA SER A 142 41.50 -27.48 -21.03
C SER A 142 41.34 -27.68 -19.51
N GLN A 143 40.96 -26.65 -18.76
CA GLN A 143 40.72 -26.76 -17.32
C GLN A 143 39.44 -27.57 -17.04
N ARG A 144 38.33 -27.29 -17.73
CA ARG A 144 37.07 -28.03 -17.56
C ARG A 144 37.23 -29.53 -17.85
N GLN A 145 37.94 -29.88 -18.93
CA GLN A 145 38.25 -31.28 -19.25
C GLN A 145 39.12 -31.96 -18.18
N LYS A 146 40.07 -31.25 -17.54
CA LYS A 146 40.86 -31.80 -16.41
C LYS A 146 40.01 -31.99 -15.16
N ILE A 147 39.08 -31.08 -14.87
CA ILE A 147 38.17 -31.17 -13.73
C ILE A 147 37.28 -32.42 -13.87
N ILE A 148 36.59 -32.57 -15.01
CA ILE A 148 35.74 -33.73 -15.30
C ILE A 148 36.54 -35.05 -15.27
N LYS A 149 37.76 -35.07 -15.87
CA LYS A 149 38.64 -36.26 -15.83
C LYS A 149 39.12 -36.64 -14.43
N ARG A 150 39.20 -35.69 -13.47
CA ARG A 150 39.48 -35.97 -12.06
C ARG A 150 38.24 -36.45 -11.32
N GLN A 151 37.08 -35.84 -11.55
CA GLN A 151 35.80 -36.26 -10.97
C GLN A 151 35.42 -37.70 -11.39
N ALA A 152 35.75 -38.08 -12.62
CA ALA A 152 35.61 -39.46 -13.11
C ALA A 152 36.54 -40.50 -12.43
N GLN A 153 37.52 -40.06 -11.64
CA GLN A 153 38.43 -40.94 -10.88
C GLN A 153 38.02 -41.08 -9.41
N SER A 154 37.11 -40.22 -8.91
CA SER A 154 36.49 -40.35 -7.59
C SER A 154 35.23 -41.21 -7.66
N ALA A 155 35.14 -42.26 -6.84
CA ALA A 155 34.11 -43.30 -6.94
C ALA A 155 32.68 -42.88 -6.50
N GLU A 156 32.46 -41.61 -6.16
CA GLU A 156 31.21 -41.11 -5.57
C GLU A 156 30.27 -40.40 -6.56
N VAL A 157 30.70 -40.13 -7.80
CA VAL A 157 29.90 -39.38 -8.80
C VAL A 157 29.73 -40.20 -10.08
N ALA A 158 28.73 -41.08 -10.10
CA ALA A 158 28.47 -42.00 -11.21
C ALA A 158 27.64 -41.40 -12.37
N ASP A 159 26.95 -40.29 -12.15
CA ASP A 159 25.81 -39.89 -12.99
C ASP A 159 26.14 -39.08 -14.26
N ASN A 160 27.34 -38.48 -14.37
CA ASN A 160 27.64 -37.54 -15.48
C ASN A 160 28.45 -38.15 -16.64
N TYR A 161 27.98 -39.29 -17.15
CA TYR A 161 28.59 -40.05 -18.26
C TYR A 161 28.78 -39.23 -19.55
N LEU A 162 27.84 -38.33 -19.88
CA LEU A 162 27.94 -37.50 -21.09
C LEU A 162 29.06 -36.46 -20.99
N ALA A 163 29.24 -35.81 -19.83
CA ALA A 163 30.37 -34.91 -19.60
C ALA A 163 31.72 -35.65 -19.70
N GLN A 164 31.79 -36.88 -19.19
CA GLN A 164 33.00 -37.72 -19.32
C GLN A 164 33.34 -38.01 -20.78
N LEU A 165 32.36 -38.38 -21.61
CA LEU A 165 32.54 -38.58 -23.06
C LEU A 165 32.93 -37.28 -23.79
N ALA A 166 32.35 -36.13 -23.42
CA ALA A 166 32.71 -34.84 -23.99
C ALA A 166 34.14 -34.40 -23.59
N ALA A 167 34.55 -34.70 -22.35
CA ALA A 167 35.89 -34.43 -21.86
C ALA A 167 36.96 -35.37 -22.43
N ALA A 168 36.60 -36.62 -22.77
CA ALA A 168 37.51 -37.58 -23.37
C ALA A 168 38.02 -37.15 -24.76
N HIS A 169 37.21 -36.42 -25.53
CA HIS A 169 37.57 -35.92 -26.86
C HIS A 169 38.47 -34.68 -26.78
N GLU A 170 39.57 -34.69 -27.54
CA GLU A 170 40.35 -33.47 -27.75
C GLU A 170 39.60 -32.50 -28.68
N ILE A 171 39.60 -31.22 -28.30
CA ILE A 171 39.01 -30.13 -29.10
C ILE A 171 40.16 -29.28 -29.64
N ASP A 172 40.34 -29.30 -30.96
CA ASP A 172 41.43 -28.57 -31.60
C ASP A 172 41.24 -27.04 -31.53
N ARG A 173 42.36 -26.32 -31.36
CA ARG A 173 42.42 -24.87 -31.27
C ARG A 173 41.97 -24.18 -32.56
N SER A 174 42.13 -24.79 -33.74
CA SER A 174 41.57 -24.22 -34.99
C SER A 174 40.04 -24.27 -35.01
N SER A 175 39.45 -25.31 -34.41
CA SER A 175 38.00 -25.44 -34.26
C SER A 175 37.44 -24.37 -33.31
N LEU A 176 38.08 -24.16 -32.15
CA LEU A 176 37.76 -23.04 -31.25
C LEU A 176 37.97 -21.67 -31.90
N GLY A 177 39.00 -21.51 -32.74
CA GLY A 177 39.19 -20.29 -33.54
C GLY A 177 38.05 -20.05 -34.54
N SER A 178 37.50 -21.10 -35.14
CA SER A 178 36.34 -21.00 -36.04
C SER A 178 35.03 -20.68 -35.30
N TRP A 179 34.91 -21.12 -34.05
CA TRP A 179 33.80 -20.82 -33.14
C TRP A 179 33.83 -19.33 -32.71
N ASP A 180 34.97 -18.89 -32.18
CA ASP A 180 35.25 -17.50 -31.81
C ASP A 180 35.04 -16.53 -33.00
N ALA A 181 35.58 -16.85 -34.17
CA ALA A 181 35.37 -16.05 -35.39
C ALA A 181 33.89 -15.98 -35.83
N SER A 182 33.09 -17.02 -35.55
CA SER A 182 31.65 -17.02 -35.82
C SER A 182 30.90 -16.08 -34.88
N ALA A 183 31.21 -16.12 -33.59
CA ALA A 183 30.57 -15.29 -32.58
C ALA A 183 30.92 -13.80 -32.76
N ARG A 184 32.19 -13.47 -33.02
CA ARG A 184 32.60 -12.10 -33.38
C ARG A 184 31.90 -11.58 -34.65
N ALA A 185 31.68 -12.46 -35.63
CA ALA A 185 30.96 -12.11 -36.86
C ALA A 185 29.48 -11.83 -36.61
N TRP A 186 28.86 -12.45 -35.60
CA TRP A 186 27.51 -12.12 -35.14
C TRP A 186 27.46 -10.78 -34.41
N LEU A 187 28.32 -10.55 -33.42
CA LEU A 187 28.38 -9.30 -32.66
C LEU A 187 28.48 -8.09 -33.60
N GLN A 188 29.36 -8.15 -34.61
CA GLN A 188 29.50 -7.09 -35.64
C GLN A 188 28.20 -6.79 -36.41
N VAL A 189 27.31 -7.77 -36.58
CA VAL A 189 26.01 -7.58 -37.26
C VAL A 189 24.98 -6.99 -36.29
N ALA A 190 24.94 -7.50 -35.06
CA ALA A 190 24.07 -6.99 -34.00
C ALA A 190 24.41 -5.53 -33.62
N ASP A 191 25.69 -5.21 -33.45
CA ASP A 191 26.23 -3.85 -33.24
C ASP A 191 25.85 -2.89 -34.38
N GLN A 192 25.75 -3.40 -35.62
CA GLN A 192 25.36 -2.59 -36.77
C GLN A 192 23.84 -2.41 -36.87
N ALA A 193 23.04 -3.36 -36.35
CA ALA A 193 21.59 -3.28 -36.31
C ALA A 193 21.09 -2.38 -35.16
N ARG A 194 21.55 -2.62 -33.93
CA ARG A 194 21.21 -1.87 -32.69
C ARG A 194 22.25 -0.78 -32.40
N ARG A 195 22.66 -0.04 -33.45
CA ARG A 195 23.82 0.87 -33.38
C ARG A 195 23.64 2.04 -32.40
N LYS A 196 22.43 2.60 -32.25
CA LYS A 196 22.25 3.77 -31.36
C LYS A 196 22.39 3.32 -29.91
N GLU A 197 21.71 2.23 -29.61
CA GLU A 197 21.57 1.58 -28.32
C GLU A 197 22.94 1.06 -27.86
N GLN A 198 23.69 0.43 -28.76
CA GLN A 198 25.04 -0.07 -28.51
C GLN A 198 26.08 1.06 -28.35
N VAL A 199 26.00 2.14 -29.15
CA VAL A 199 26.88 3.32 -28.96
C VAL A 199 26.58 4.02 -27.63
N GLN A 200 25.30 4.11 -27.24
CA GLN A 200 24.87 4.68 -25.95
C GLN A 200 25.40 3.83 -24.78
N ALA A 201 25.23 2.50 -24.82
CA ALA A 201 25.76 1.59 -23.82
C ALA A 201 27.31 1.63 -23.75
N GLN A 202 28.01 1.64 -24.89
CA GLN A 202 29.47 1.72 -24.92
C GLN A 202 29.99 3.08 -24.42
N LEU A 203 29.29 4.19 -24.69
CA LEU A 203 29.63 5.49 -24.11
C LEU A 203 29.45 5.49 -22.59
N ILE A 204 28.44 4.80 -22.05
CA ILE A 204 28.24 4.65 -20.61
C ILE A 204 29.40 3.84 -20.03
N VAL A 205 29.68 2.65 -20.55
CA VAL A 205 30.79 1.80 -20.09
C VAL A 205 32.16 2.46 -20.22
N ASN A 206 32.42 3.26 -21.26
CA ASN A 206 33.69 3.97 -21.42
C ASN A 206 33.87 5.16 -20.46
N ASN A 207 32.76 5.79 -20.02
CA ASN A 207 32.80 6.87 -19.02
C ASN A 207 32.80 6.34 -17.57
N LEU A 208 32.38 5.08 -17.38
CA LEU A 208 32.42 4.36 -16.11
C LEU A 208 33.77 3.67 -15.94
N SER A 209 34.67 4.24 -15.13
CA SER A 209 35.98 3.65 -14.80
C SER A 209 35.88 2.43 -13.85
N MET A 210 34.95 1.51 -14.13
CA MET A 210 34.64 0.34 -13.32
C MET A 210 35.52 -0.85 -13.72
N ALA A 211 36.29 -1.37 -12.77
CA ALA A 211 37.05 -2.60 -12.98
C ALA A 211 36.11 -3.82 -13.15
N VAL A 212 36.59 -4.80 -13.91
CA VAL A 212 36.03 -6.17 -13.89
C VAL A 212 36.58 -6.84 -12.62
N LYS A 213 35.70 -7.25 -11.70
CA LYS A 213 36.17 -7.83 -10.43
C LYS A 213 36.80 -9.20 -10.65
N SER A 214 37.80 -9.54 -9.83
CA SER A 214 38.49 -10.83 -9.87
C SER A 214 38.29 -11.61 -8.57
N HIS A 215 38.58 -12.91 -8.61
CA HIS A 215 38.21 -13.89 -7.57
C HIS A 215 38.95 -13.74 -6.21
N THR A 216 39.59 -12.60 -5.93
CA THR A 216 40.47 -12.39 -4.76
C THR A 216 40.09 -11.20 -3.87
N GLU A 217 38.98 -10.50 -4.11
CA GLU A 217 38.57 -9.35 -3.28
C GLU A 217 38.00 -9.74 -1.90
N SER A 218 37.69 -11.01 -1.65
CA SER A 218 37.03 -11.47 -0.41
C SER A 218 37.97 -12.05 0.66
N ASP A 219 39.27 -12.23 0.39
CA ASP A 219 40.19 -12.86 1.37
C ASP A 219 41.65 -12.39 1.19
N GLN A 220 42.16 -11.60 2.14
CA GLN A 220 43.56 -11.12 2.13
C GLN A 220 44.53 -12.08 2.84
N THR A 221 44.57 -13.35 2.43
CA THR A 221 45.66 -14.26 2.85
C THR A 221 46.25 -15.07 1.69
N PHE A 222 47.58 -14.95 1.53
CA PHE A 222 48.45 -15.67 0.58
C PHE A 222 48.10 -15.59 -0.92
N ALA A 223 48.97 -14.89 -1.66
CA ALA A 223 48.89 -14.77 -3.12
C ALA A 223 49.21 -16.08 -3.87
N SER A 224 48.23 -16.99 -3.92
CA SER A 224 48.16 -18.02 -4.95
C SER A 224 47.93 -17.37 -6.32
N LYS A 225 48.47 -17.95 -7.40
CA LYS A 225 48.23 -17.43 -8.76
C LYS A 225 46.76 -17.60 -9.13
N THR A 226 46.06 -16.49 -9.36
CA THR A 226 44.68 -16.48 -9.86
C THR A 226 44.57 -17.29 -11.15
N ASN A 227 43.72 -18.30 -11.14
CA ASN A 227 43.39 -19.11 -12.32
C ASN A 227 42.34 -18.34 -13.13
N SER A 228 42.64 -18.06 -14.40
CA SER A 228 41.77 -17.28 -15.30
C SER A 228 40.36 -17.88 -15.43
N TYR A 229 40.29 -19.22 -15.44
CA TYR A 229 39.08 -20.04 -15.49
C TYR A 229 38.03 -19.61 -14.46
N ASP A 230 38.40 -19.56 -13.17
CA ASP A 230 37.46 -19.30 -12.08
C ASP A 230 36.93 -17.86 -12.13
N SER A 231 37.79 -16.90 -12.50
CA SER A 231 37.39 -15.49 -12.63
C SER A 231 36.48 -15.23 -13.83
N VAL A 232 36.69 -15.93 -14.96
CA VAL A 232 35.81 -15.81 -16.14
C VAL A 232 34.46 -16.49 -15.88
N LEU A 233 34.46 -17.69 -15.30
CA LEU A 233 33.23 -18.43 -14.98
C LEU A 233 32.36 -17.67 -13.97
N LEU A 234 32.96 -17.12 -12.90
CA LEU A 234 32.26 -16.27 -11.93
C LEU A 234 31.54 -15.09 -12.58
N ASN A 235 32.22 -14.37 -13.48
CA ASN A 235 31.68 -13.14 -14.07
C ASN A 235 30.65 -13.41 -15.18
N VAL A 236 30.78 -14.52 -15.92
CA VAL A 236 29.72 -15.02 -16.81
C VAL A 236 28.47 -15.41 -16.02
N ASN A 237 28.62 -16.19 -14.94
CA ASN A 237 27.48 -16.63 -14.13
C ASN A 237 26.75 -15.46 -13.46
N ARG A 238 27.49 -14.45 -12.99
CA ARG A 238 26.92 -13.16 -12.54
C ARG A 238 26.13 -12.48 -13.64
N ALA A 239 26.74 -12.24 -14.80
CA ALA A 239 26.12 -11.51 -15.89
C ALA A 239 24.82 -12.16 -16.39
N LEU A 240 24.83 -13.48 -16.61
CA LEU A 240 23.65 -14.26 -16.99
C LEU A 240 22.50 -14.12 -15.96
N THR A 241 22.82 -14.33 -14.67
CA THR A 241 21.83 -14.28 -13.59
C THR A 241 21.22 -12.89 -13.42
N THR A 242 22.03 -11.82 -13.57
CA THR A 242 21.53 -10.44 -13.50
C THR A 242 20.63 -10.09 -14.69
N LEU A 243 20.95 -10.55 -15.89
CA LEU A 243 20.16 -10.27 -17.09
C LEU A 243 18.79 -10.98 -17.11
N ASP A 244 18.76 -12.25 -16.71
CA ASP A 244 17.51 -13.03 -16.60
C ASP A 244 16.51 -12.41 -15.61
N LYS A 245 17.03 -11.78 -14.56
CA LYS A 245 16.25 -10.99 -13.58
C LYS A 245 15.74 -9.66 -14.15
N LEU A 246 16.59 -8.90 -14.85
CA LEU A 246 16.19 -7.63 -15.49
C LEU A 246 15.01 -7.84 -16.46
N ILE A 247 15.08 -8.89 -17.28
CA ILE A 247 14.00 -9.26 -18.22
C ILE A 247 12.68 -9.56 -17.49
N LYS A 248 12.73 -10.19 -16.32
CA LYS A 248 11.55 -10.47 -15.48
C LYS A 248 10.96 -9.22 -14.82
N GLY A 249 11.64 -8.07 -14.87
CA GLY A 249 11.23 -6.83 -14.22
C GLY A 249 11.82 -6.63 -12.82
N GLU A 250 12.82 -7.44 -12.41
CA GLU A 250 13.52 -7.26 -11.14
C GLU A 250 14.65 -6.23 -11.31
N PRO A 251 14.61 -5.05 -10.67
CA PRO A 251 15.68 -4.05 -10.79
C PRO A 251 16.99 -4.55 -10.19
N GLN A 252 18.13 -4.25 -10.83
CA GLN A 252 19.44 -4.77 -10.42
C GLN A 252 20.46 -3.65 -10.21
N ARG A 253 21.28 -3.76 -9.16
CA ARG A 253 22.47 -2.92 -8.96
C ARG A 253 23.67 -3.55 -9.67
N ILE A 254 24.41 -2.78 -10.46
CA ILE A 254 25.69 -3.21 -11.07
C ILE A 254 26.86 -2.45 -10.46
N THR A 255 27.84 -3.23 -9.95
CA THR A 255 29.09 -2.77 -9.32
C THR A 255 30.34 -3.41 -9.95
N ASP A 256 30.16 -4.21 -11.01
CA ASP A 256 31.20 -5.02 -11.66
C ASP A 256 31.15 -4.80 -13.17
N GLY A 257 32.27 -4.38 -13.77
CA GLY A 257 32.38 -4.17 -15.21
C GLY A 257 32.06 -5.42 -16.03
N GLY A 258 32.22 -6.62 -15.46
CA GLY A 258 31.87 -7.88 -16.11
C GLY A 258 30.38 -8.00 -16.46
N ILE A 259 29.48 -7.40 -15.67
CA ILE A 259 28.03 -7.46 -15.94
C ILE A 259 27.65 -6.44 -17.02
N LEU A 260 28.32 -5.29 -17.06
CA LEU A 260 28.13 -4.27 -18.11
C LEU A 260 28.59 -4.77 -19.50
N LEU A 261 29.69 -5.53 -19.55
CA LEU A 261 30.09 -6.23 -20.76
C LEU A 261 29.02 -7.22 -21.22
N GLY A 262 28.34 -7.90 -20.28
CA GLY A 262 27.19 -8.76 -20.58
C GLY A 262 26.07 -8.03 -21.32
N LEU A 263 25.57 -6.92 -20.77
CA LEU A 263 24.51 -6.09 -21.40
C LEU A 263 24.83 -5.75 -22.87
N ILE A 264 26.07 -5.31 -23.12
CA ILE A 264 26.60 -4.99 -24.46
C ILE A 264 26.71 -6.24 -25.36
N SER A 265 27.08 -7.39 -24.80
CA SER A 265 27.29 -8.65 -25.52
C SER A 265 26.02 -9.38 -25.95
N TRP A 266 24.90 -9.20 -25.24
CA TRP A 266 23.61 -9.84 -25.59
C TRP A 266 22.57 -8.87 -26.20
N HIS A 267 22.93 -7.60 -26.43
CA HIS A 267 22.11 -6.59 -27.12
C HIS A 267 20.70 -6.39 -26.55
N ILE A 268 20.60 -6.43 -25.21
CA ILE A 268 19.40 -6.17 -24.42
C ILE A 268 19.66 -4.90 -23.60
N PHE A 269 18.79 -3.90 -23.76
CA PHE A 269 19.06 -2.51 -23.36
C PHE A 269 18.02 -2.01 -22.33
N PRO A 270 18.11 -2.44 -21.05
CA PRO A 270 17.26 -1.95 -19.97
C PRO A 270 17.48 -0.45 -19.72
N ASP A 271 16.52 0.19 -19.07
CA ASP A 271 16.68 1.57 -18.60
C ASP A 271 17.76 1.64 -17.49
N LEU A 272 18.64 2.64 -17.57
CA LEU A 272 19.84 2.75 -16.73
C LEU A 272 19.81 4.03 -15.88
N VAL A 273 20.07 3.91 -14.57
CA VAL A 273 20.29 5.03 -13.66
C VAL A 273 21.75 5.06 -13.24
N VAL A 274 22.50 6.06 -13.71
CA VAL A 274 23.95 6.18 -13.48
C VAL A 274 24.22 7.18 -12.36
N LEU A 275 24.91 6.72 -11.31
CA LEU A 275 25.22 7.48 -10.10
C LEU A 275 26.71 7.84 -10.08
N GLY A 276 27.02 9.02 -10.65
CA GLY A 276 28.35 9.62 -10.67
C GLY A 276 28.34 11.05 -10.11
N SER A 277 29.13 11.95 -10.71
CA SER A 277 29.16 13.38 -10.35
C SER A 277 27.85 14.13 -10.64
N SER A 278 26.92 13.53 -11.38
CA SER A 278 25.50 13.85 -11.37
C SER A 278 24.68 12.60 -11.70
N THR A 279 23.50 12.47 -11.09
CA THR A 279 22.56 11.38 -11.39
C THR A 279 22.03 11.52 -12.81
N LYS A 280 22.17 10.47 -13.63
CA LYS A 280 21.71 10.46 -15.02
C LYS A 280 20.80 9.26 -15.27
N GLU A 281 19.54 9.57 -15.55
CA GLU A 281 18.53 8.60 -15.98
C GLU A 281 18.58 8.46 -17.50
N ILE A 282 18.74 7.23 -17.98
CA ILE A 282 19.01 6.90 -19.36
C ILE A 282 17.98 5.87 -19.81
N HIS A 283 16.88 6.40 -20.33
CA HIS A 283 15.77 5.62 -20.86
C HIS A 283 16.15 5.06 -22.25
N GLN A 284 16.22 3.73 -22.35
CA GLN A 284 16.47 2.95 -23.56
C GLN A 284 15.19 2.26 -24.07
N GLN A 285 14.22 1.97 -23.18
CA GLN A 285 12.87 1.47 -23.46
C GLN A 285 12.83 0.21 -24.35
N ASP A 286 13.73 -0.74 -24.09
CA ASP A 286 13.76 -2.02 -24.80
C ASP A 286 12.52 -2.89 -24.46
N PRO A 287 11.67 -3.24 -25.44
CA PRO A 287 10.42 -3.96 -25.20
C PRO A 287 10.62 -5.41 -24.68
N LEU A 288 11.84 -5.92 -24.68
CA LEU A 288 12.18 -7.23 -24.10
C LEU A 288 12.47 -7.19 -22.59
N VAL A 289 12.46 -5.99 -21.99
CA VAL A 289 12.63 -5.78 -20.54
C VAL A 289 11.28 -5.39 -19.94
N LYS A 290 10.77 -6.17 -18.98
CA LYS A 290 9.52 -5.82 -18.29
C LYS A 290 9.68 -4.56 -17.44
N ALA A 291 8.59 -3.80 -17.31
CA ALA A 291 8.54 -2.63 -16.44
C ALA A 291 9.01 -2.98 -15.02
N GLY A 292 9.91 -2.17 -14.47
CA GLY A 292 10.63 -2.44 -13.22
C GLY A 292 12.07 -2.97 -13.42
N GLY A 293 12.42 -3.50 -14.59
CA GLY A 293 13.74 -4.04 -14.94
C GLY A 293 14.84 -2.99 -15.15
N ILE A 294 14.98 -2.07 -14.19
CA ILE A 294 15.90 -0.93 -14.23
C ILE A 294 17.27 -1.32 -13.66
N VAL A 295 18.34 -0.89 -14.32
CA VAL A 295 19.72 -1.04 -13.82
C VAL A 295 20.13 0.21 -13.05
N THR A 296 20.62 0.04 -11.81
CA THR A 296 21.30 1.12 -11.08
C THR A 296 22.81 0.89 -11.08
N ILE A 297 23.58 1.83 -11.64
CA ILE A 297 25.05 1.78 -11.70
C ILE A 297 25.63 2.76 -10.68
N SER A 298 26.38 2.27 -9.70
CA SER A 298 27.00 3.10 -8.65
C SER A 298 28.52 3.18 -8.82
N ILE A 299 29.07 4.38 -9.04
CA ILE A 299 30.51 4.60 -9.24
C ILE A 299 31.30 4.65 -7.91
N SER A 300 30.61 4.74 -6.77
CA SER A 300 31.19 4.83 -5.42
C SER A 300 32.35 3.84 -5.19
N THR A 301 33.54 4.39 -4.97
CA THR A 301 34.69 3.67 -4.42
C THR A 301 34.35 3.17 -3.02
N GLN A 302 34.41 1.86 -2.81
CA GLN A 302 33.98 1.24 -1.57
C GLN A 302 34.90 1.64 -0.40
N ILE A 303 34.37 2.37 0.59
CA ILE A 303 34.97 2.38 1.92
C ILE A 303 34.64 1.03 2.56
N ASN A 304 35.63 0.16 2.73
CA ASN A 304 35.45 -1.16 3.33
C ASN A 304 34.92 -1.04 4.77
N ARG A 305 33.61 -1.26 4.97
CA ARG A 305 32.92 -1.21 6.28
C ARG A 305 32.12 -2.50 6.50
N GLY A 306 32.85 -3.62 6.60
CA GLY A 306 32.29 -4.96 6.83
C GLY A 306 31.98 -5.73 5.54
N ASP A 307 31.45 -6.93 5.70
CA ASP A 307 30.96 -7.79 4.62
C ASP A 307 29.44 -7.94 4.77
N GLY A 308 28.68 -7.47 3.79
CA GLY A 308 27.24 -7.22 3.95
C GLY A 308 26.53 -6.92 2.64
N VAL A 309 25.20 -7.03 2.63
CA VAL A 309 24.37 -6.89 1.42
C VAL A 309 24.14 -5.41 1.11
N TYR A 310 25.12 -4.78 0.46
CA TYR A 310 25.06 -3.38 0.08
C TYR A 310 24.05 -3.12 -1.06
N TRP A 311 22.85 -2.71 -0.69
CA TRP A 311 22.02 -1.85 -1.55
C TRP A 311 22.54 -0.41 -1.47
N SER A 312 22.41 0.35 -2.55
CA SER A 312 22.61 1.81 -2.57
C SER A 312 21.68 2.39 -3.63
N LEU A 313 20.46 2.75 -3.22
CA LEU A 313 19.43 3.22 -4.13
C LEU A 313 19.15 4.70 -3.82
N PRO A 314 19.11 5.61 -4.82
CA PRO A 314 18.88 7.02 -4.57
C PRO A 314 17.47 7.28 -4.06
N LEU A 315 17.31 8.05 -2.98
CA LEU A 315 15.96 8.40 -2.49
C LEU A 315 15.16 9.21 -3.54
N ALA A 316 15.83 9.93 -4.45
CA ALA A 316 15.19 10.54 -5.61
C ALA A 316 14.57 9.53 -6.58
N SER A 317 15.25 8.41 -6.84
CA SER A 317 14.75 7.39 -7.77
C SER A 317 13.51 6.67 -7.22
N LEU A 318 13.38 6.51 -5.89
CA LEU A 318 12.20 5.91 -5.25
C LEU A 318 10.88 6.60 -5.61
N ARG A 319 10.91 7.91 -5.93
CA ARG A 319 9.73 8.66 -6.41
C ARG A 319 9.19 8.18 -7.77
N TYR A 320 10.03 7.51 -8.56
CA TYR A 320 9.74 7.13 -9.95
C TYR A 320 9.47 5.63 -10.13
N TYR A 321 9.70 4.80 -9.11
CA TYR A 321 9.19 3.42 -9.10
C TYR A 321 7.67 3.47 -8.91
N GLY A 322 6.93 3.17 -9.98
CA GLY A 322 5.47 3.27 -10.01
C GLY A 322 4.75 2.39 -8.98
N THR A 323 3.48 2.70 -8.76
CA THR A 323 2.60 1.96 -7.85
C THR A 323 2.34 0.53 -8.36
N VAL A 324 1.99 -0.38 -7.45
CA VAL A 324 2.16 -1.82 -7.62
C VAL A 324 0.84 -2.52 -8.00
N GLN A 325 0.57 -2.63 -9.31
CA GLN A 325 -0.35 -3.65 -9.80
C GLN A 325 0.26 -5.06 -9.60
N ARG A 326 -0.16 -5.73 -8.52
CA ARG A 326 0.32 -7.07 -8.15
C ARG A 326 -0.29 -8.17 -9.04
N GLU A 327 0.49 -8.68 -10.00
CA GLU A 327 0.31 -10.06 -10.47
C GLU A 327 0.80 -11.06 -9.38
N ARG A 328 0.21 -12.26 -9.34
CA ARG A 328 0.28 -13.16 -8.18
C ARG A 328 1.51 -14.07 -8.20
N SER A 329 2.30 -14.07 -7.13
CA SER A 329 3.51 -14.92 -7.01
C SER A 329 3.71 -15.63 -5.65
N SER A 330 2.65 -15.93 -4.90
CA SER A 330 2.67 -17.04 -3.93
C SER A 330 1.28 -17.65 -3.70
N MET A 331 1.23 -18.95 -3.34
CA MET A 331 -0.03 -19.66 -3.08
C MET A 331 -0.50 -19.61 -1.61
N ARG A 332 0.12 -18.80 -0.73
CA ARG A 332 -0.09 -18.93 0.74
C ARG A 332 -0.99 -17.88 1.38
N ASP A 333 -1.08 -16.66 0.85
CA ASP A 333 -1.93 -15.62 1.42
C ASP A 333 -3.11 -15.26 0.52
N SER A 334 -4.32 -15.54 0.99
CA SER A 334 -5.50 -14.81 0.56
C SER A 334 -5.40 -13.37 1.09
N ARG A 335 -5.09 -12.42 0.20
CA ARG A 335 -5.07 -10.98 0.49
C ARG A 335 -6.24 -10.29 -0.20
N ILE A 336 -6.75 -9.24 0.41
CA ILE A 336 -7.92 -8.48 -0.06
C ILE A 336 -7.66 -6.97 0.01
N SER A 337 -8.39 -6.16 -0.77
CA SER A 337 -8.31 -4.70 -0.68
C SER A 337 -9.03 -4.17 0.58
N VAL A 338 -8.79 -2.91 0.95
CA VAL A 338 -9.50 -2.29 2.09
C VAL A 338 -11.02 -2.26 1.89
N PRO A 339 -11.59 -1.88 0.73
CA PRO A 339 -13.03 -2.00 0.48
C PRO A 339 -13.58 -3.43 0.63
N GLN A 340 -12.82 -4.45 0.22
CA GLN A 340 -13.19 -5.86 0.44
C GLN A 340 -13.17 -6.23 1.92
N LEU A 341 -12.23 -5.68 2.71
CA LEU A 341 -12.19 -5.86 4.16
C LEU A 341 -13.34 -5.11 4.87
N GLN A 342 -13.78 -3.97 4.33
CA GLN A 342 -15.00 -3.29 4.79
C GLN A 342 -16.27 -4.11 4.52
N ALA A 343 -16.35 -4.80 3.36
CA ALA A 343 -17.45 -5.74 3.10
C ALA A 343 -17.44 -6.94 4.07
N LEU A 344 -16.25 -7.46 4.42
CA LEU A 344 -16.11 -8.48 5.47
C LEU A 344 -16.56 -7.93 6.83
N LEU A 345 -16.12 -6.72 7.20
CA LEU A 345 -16.48 -6.03 8.45
C LEU A 345 -17.98 -5.76 8.58
N LEU A 346 -18.64 -5.40 7.48
CA LEU A 346 -20.10 -5.21 7.40
C LEU A 346 -20.83 -6.53 7.73
N GLY A 347 -20.41 -7.65 7.16
CA GLY A 347 -20.97 -8.97 7.50
C GLY A 347 -20.62 -9.45 8.92
N ALA A 348 -19.44 -9.09 9.43
CA ALA A 348 -19.05 -9.37 10.82
C ALA A 348 -19.87 -8.55 11.85
N SER A 349 -20.38 -7.38 11.44
CA SER A 349 -21.17 -6.49 12.30
C SER A 349 -22.69 -6.75 12.21
N LEU A 350 -23.21 -7.05 11.02
CA LEU A 350 -24.64 -7.27 10.77
C LEU A 350 -25.05 -8.76 10.78
N GLY A 351 -24.11 -9.68 10.65
CA GLY A 351 -24.39 -11.11 10.49
C GLY A 351 -24.71 -11.53 9.05
N ALA A 352 -25.22 -12.76 8.90
CA ALA A 352 -25.56 -13.35 7.60
C ALA A 352 -27.05 -13.14 7.28
N ASP A 353 -27.46 -11.88 7.20
CA ASP A 353 -28.86 -11.48 6.99
C ASP A 353 -29.25 -11.54 5.51
N GLU A 354 -30.48 -11.98 5.21
CA GLU A 354 -31.10 -11.84 3.88
C GLU A 354 -31.44 -10.37 3.59
N PHE A 355 -31.70 -9.57 4.62
CA PHE A 355 -31.96 -8.12 4.52
C PHE A 355 -30.69 -7.26 4.59
N ALA A 356 -29.50 -7.86 4.48
CA ALA A 356 -28.21 -7.16 4.49
C ALA A 356 -28.12 -5.99 3.50
N PHE A 357 -28.78 -6.10 2.33
CA PHE A 357 -28.87 -5.02 1.35
C PHE A 357 -29.65 -3.81 1.91
N THR A 358 -30.79 -4.02 2.55
CA THR A 358 -31.59 -2.96 3.19
C THR A 358 -30.86 -2.38 4.41
N ALA A 359 -30.16 -3.19 5.20
CA ALA A 359 -29.30 -2.71 6.28
C ALA A 359 -28.23 -1.73 5.77
N ALA A 360 -27.55 -2.09 4.66
CA ALA A 360 -26.57 -1.24 4.01
C ALA A 360 -27.16 0.06 3.44
N GLN A 361 -28.38 0.01 2.87
CA GLN A 361 -29.10 1.21 2.43
C GLN A 361 -29.43 2.16 3.60
N ILE A 362 -29.90 1.64 4.75
CA ILE A 362 -30.18 2.48 5.93
C ILE A 362 -28.89 3.15 6.44
N LEU A 363 -27.80 2.40 6.54
CA LEU A 363 -26.49 2.94 6.96
C LEU A 363 -25.96 4.00 5.99
N LEU A 364 -26.13 3.82 4.67
CA LEU A 364 -25.74 4.82 3.67
C LEU A 364 -26.60 6.09 3.74
N SER A 365 -27.92 5.97 3.94
CA SER A 365 -28.80 7.13 4.13
C SER A 365 -28.47 7.89 5.41
N LEU A 366 -28.22 7.19 6.53
CA LEU A 366 -27.77 7.82 7.78
C LEU A 366 -26.41 8.52 7.60
N TRP A 367 -25.44 7.88 6.94
CA TRP A 367 -24.16 8.50 6.59
C TRP A 367 -24.36 9.80 5.81
N LYS A 368 -25.15 9.79 4.72
CA LYS A 368 -25.42 10.99 3.91
C LYS A 368 -26.03 12.12 4.75
N ILE A 369 -27.00 11.81 5.59
CA ILE A 369 -27.70 12.79 6.43
C ILE A 369 -26.74 13.42 7.47
N TYR A 370 -26.02 12.60 8.24
CA TYR A 370 -25.08 13.12 9.25
C TYR A 370 -23.87 13.83 8.62
N HIS A 371 -23.39 13.38 7.45
CA HIS A 371 -22.28 14.01 6.75
C HIS A 371 -22.66 15.39 6.21
N ASN A 372 -23.87 15.54 5.65
CA ASN A 372 -24.39 16.83 5.22
C ASN A 372 -24.60 17.78 6.42
N ALA A 373 -25.03 17.27 7.58
CA ALA A 373 -25.09 18.06 8.82
C ALA A 373 -23.70 18.49 9.32
N PHE A 374 -22.69 17.61 9.24
CA PHE A 374 -21.31 17.93 9.58
C PHE A 374 -20.75 19.04 8.66
N GLN A 375 -20.95 18.92 7.35
CA GLN A 375 -20.56 19.95 6.40
C GLN A 375 -21.27 21.28 6.70
N ALA A 376 -22.61 21.28 6.84
CA ALA A 376 -23.36 22.48 7.20
C ALA A 376 -22.83 23.15 8.48
N ARG A 377 -22.45 22.36 9.49
CA ARG A 377 -21.83 22.87 10.73
C ARG A 377 -20.46 23.51 10.49
N MET A 378 -19.62 22.95 9.62
CA MET A 378 -18.34 23.57 9.23
C MET A 378 -18.53 24.88 8.46
N TYR A 379 -19.53 24.95 7.57
CA TYR A 379 -19.88 26.19 6.86
C TYR A 379 -20.39 27.27 7.82
N GLN A 380 -21.29 26.94 8.75
CA GLN A 380 -21.77 27.84 9.81
C GLN A 380 -20.62 28.49 10.59
N VAL A 381 -19.64 27.69 11.05
CA VAL A 381 -18.47 28.18 11.80
C VAL A 381 -17.61 29.16 11.00
N THR A 382 -17.69 29.13 9.66
CA THR A 382 -16.96 30.05 8.76
C THR A 382 -17.75 31.29 8.33
N ASN A 383 -19.01 31.45 8.76
CA ASN A 383 -19.98 32.45 8.27
C ASN A 383 -20.19 32.42 6.73
N LYS A 384 -19.95 31.28 6.08
CA LYS A 384 -20.19 31.09 4.63
C LYS A 384 -21.55 30.42 4.39
N THR A 385 -22.20 30.79 3.29
CA THR A 385 -23.41 30.11 2.82
C THR A 385 -23.10 28.68 2.39
N PHE A 386 -23.86 27.71 2.91
CA PHE A 386 -23.82 26.32 2.48
C PHE A 386 -24.89 26.08 1.42
N GLU A 387 -24.48 25.65 0.23
CA GLU A 387 -25.40 25.12 -0.78
C GLU A 387 -25.45 23.60 -0.61
N PRO A 388 -26.58 23.01 -0.18
CA PRO A 388 -26.70 21.57 -0.05
C PRO A 388 -26.77 20.88 -1.42
N SER A 389 -26.31 19.63 -1.48
CA SER A 389 -26.50 18.78 -2.65
C SER A 389 -28.01 18.62 -2.96
N GLU A 390 -28.37 18.71 -4.25
CA GLU A 390 -29.75 18.76 -4.74
C GLU A 390 -30.63 17.55 -4.32
N ASP A 391 -30.01 16.42 -3.95
CA ASP A 391 -30.69 15.17 -3.60
C ASP A 391 -31.41 15.17 -2.22
N LEU A 392 -31.12 16.10 -1.30
CA LEU A 392 -31.65 16.05 0.09
C LEU A 392 -32.20 17.41 0.60
N PRO A 393 -33.53 17.67 0.58
CA PRO A 393 -34.15 18.86 1.19
C PRO A 393 -34.25 18.80 2.73
N LEU A 394 -33.37 18.02 3.39
CA LEU A 394 -33.60 17.44 4.72
C LEU A 394 -32.94 18.18 5.89
N LEU A 395 -32.23 19.28 5.63
CA LEU A 395 -31.42 20.01 6.63
C LEU A 395 -32.22 20.78 7.69
N HIS A 396 -33.52 21.00 7.50
CA HIS A 396 -34.31 21.93 8.33
C HIS A 396 -34.72 21.40 9.72
N ARG A 397 -34.31 20.18 10.10
CA ARG A 397 -34.83 19.48 11.30
C ARG A 397 -33.79 18.62 12.05
N VAL A 398 -32.51 19.02 12.05
CA VAL A 398 -31.43 18.36 12.80
C VAL A 398 -31.03 19.22 14.01
N GLU A 399 -31.41 18.84 15.23
CA GLU A 399 -31.09 19.65 16.43
C GLU A 399 -29.61 19.55 16.85
N ILE A 400 -28.86 18.58 16.32
CA ILE A 400 -27.38 18.50 16.40
C ILE A 400 -26.69 19.77 15.86
N LEU A 401 -27.40 20.64 15.10
CA LEU A 401 -26.91 21.96 14.70
C LEU A 401 -26.93 23.01 15.83
N GLN A 402 -27.44 22.68 17.04
CA GLN A 402 -27.29 23.51 18.24
C GLN A 402 -25.82 23.81 18.55
N ASP A 403 -25.55 25.01 19.06
CA ASP A 403 -24.22 25.62 19.02
C ASP A 403 -23.19 25.06 20.03
N ALA A 404 -23.53 23.99 20.75
CA ALA A 404 -22.72 23.39 21.80
C ALA A 404 -21.52 22.59 21.25
N PRO A 405 -20.31 22.66 21.83
CA PRO A 405 -19.17 21.85 21.41
C PRO A 405 -19.40 20.32 21.47
N GLN A 406 -20.34 19.88 22.32
CA GLN A 406 -20.70 18.46 22.48
C GLN A 406 -21.48 17.91 21.28
N SER A 407 -22.27 18.73 20.57
CA SER A 407 -23.07 18.26 19.42
C SER A 407 -22.18 17.82 18.26
N LEU A 408 -21.13 18.58 17.94
CA LEU A 408 -20.16 18.19 16.91
C LEU A 408 -19.40 16.92 17.29
N ARG A 409 -19.02 16.72 18.57
CA ARG A 409 -18.36 15.49 19.00
C ARG A 409 -19.25 14.27 18.78
N ALA A 410 -20.52 14.34 19.19
CA ALA A 410 -21.49 13.26 18.96
C ALA A 410 -21.68 12.99 17.45
N LEU A 411 -21.84 14.05 16.65
CA LEU A 411 -21.99 13.97 15.20
C LEU A 411 -20.79 13.28 14.50
N MET A 412 -19.58 13.70 14.84
CA MET A 412 -18.36 13.12 14.29
C MET A 412 -18.17 11.66 14.75
N LYS A 413 -18.48 11.34 16.02
CA LYS A 413 -18.38 9.96 16.53
C LYS A 413 -19.34 9.01 15.81
N ILE A 414 -20.57 9.43 15.51
CA ILE A 414 -21.52 8.66 14.69
C ILE A 414 -20.98 8.46 13.26
N LEU A 415 -20.35 9.47 12.66
CA LEU A 415 -19.70 9.34 11.36
C LEU A 415 -18.49 8.39 11.43
N HIS A 416 -17.65 8.46 12.46
CA HIS A 416 -16.52 7.53 12.70
C HIS A 416 -16.98 6.08 12.92
N LEU A 417 -18.18 5.85 13.46
CA LEU A 417 -18.78 4.52 13.63
C LEU A 417 -19.37 3.95 12.32
N ILE A 418 -19.85 4.79 11.40
CA ILE A 418 -20.45 4.35 10.12
C ILE A 418 -19.42 4.27 8.99
N PHE A 419 -18.40 5.13 8.98
CA PHE A 419 -17.32 5.16 7.99
C PHE A 419 -16.63 3.80 7.71
N PRO A 420 -16.36 2.91 8.69
CA PRO A 420 -15.68 1.63 8.46
C PRO A 420 -16.42 0.70 7.50
N PHE A 421 -17.71 0.95 7.26
CA PHE A 421 -18.54 0.18 6.34
C PHE A 421 -18.61 0.76 4.93
N LYS A 422 -18.22 2.03 4.72
CA LYS A 422 -18.67 2.82 3.56
C LYS A 422 -18.37 2.17 2.21
N ASP A 423 -17.11 1.87 1.91
CA ASP A 423 -16.71 1.35 0.61
C ASP A 423 -17.10 -0.14 0.47
N GLY A 424 -17.29 -0.84 1.58
CA GLY A 424 -17.92 -2.17 1.62
C GLY A 424 -19.41 -2.16 1.30
N ILE A 425 -20.12 -1.10 1.71
CA ILE A 425 -21.51 -0.82 1.32
C ILE A 425 -21.55 -0.42 -0.17
N ASP A 426 -20.65 0.44 -0.63
CA ASP A 426 -20.60 0.84 -2.05
C ASP A 426 -20.33 -0.37 -2.97
N LEU A 427 -19.47 -1.33 -2.56
CA LEU A 427 -19.29 -2.62 -3.27
C LEU A 427 -20.56 -3.50 -3.25
N LEU A 428 -21.30 -3.54 -2.13
CA LEU A 428 -22.56 -4.30 -2.03
C LEU A 428 -23.71 -3.68 -2.85
N LEU A 429 -23.68 -2.36 -3.03
CA LEU A 429 -24.65 -1.60 -3.83
C LEU A 429 -24.17 -1.35 -5.27
N SER A 430 -22.96 -1.83 -5.63
CA SER A 430 -22.37 -1.63 -6.95
C SER A 430 -23.26 -2.17 -8.07
N ALA A 431 -23.20 -1.49 -9.22
CA ALA A 431 -23.84 -1.93 -10.46
C ALA A 431 -23.17 -3.18 -11.04
N ASP A 432 -21.89 -3.43 -10.74
CA ASP A 432 -21.21 -4.66 -11.19
C ASP A 432 -21.69 -5.88 -10.41
N ASP A 433 -22.22 -6.84 -11.17
CA ASP A 433 -22.68 -8.14 -10.70
C ASP A 433 -21.52 -9.00 -10.15
N CYS A 434 -20.26 -8.74 -10.53
CA CYS A 434 -19.07 -9.40 -10.00
C CYS A 434 -18.70 -8.86 -8.62
N GLU A 435 -18.52 -7.54 -8.50
CA GLU A 435 -18.28 -6.87 -7.21
C GLU A 435 -19.37 -7.20 -6.18
N ARG A 436 -20.64 -7.14 -6.56
CA ARG A 436 -21.77 -7.45 -5.67
C ARG A 436 -21.74 -8.89 -5.15
N LYS A 437 -21.38 -9.86 -6.00
CA LYS A 437 -21.23 -11.28 -5.60
C LYS A 437 -20.02 -11.47 -4.68
N MET A 438 -18.91 -10.78 -4.95
CA MET A 438 -17.72 -10.80 -4.10
C MET A 438 -18.00 -10.17 -2.73
N ALA A 439 -18.68 -9.03 -2.66
CA ALA A 439 -19.12 -8.39 -1.43
C ALA A 439 -20.01 -9.33 -0.58
N HIS A 440 -21.02 -9.96 -1.18
CA HIS A 440 -21.86 -10.95 -0.50
C HIS A 440 -21.07 -12.16 0.03
N GLN A 441 -20.05 -12.64 -0.69
CA GLN A 441 -19.18 -13.73 -0.22
C GLN A 441 -18.34 -13.28 0.98
N LEU A 442 -17.74 -12.09 0.92
CA LEU A 442 -16.95 -11.51 2.00
C LEU A 442 -17.80 -11.24 3.25
N MET A 443 -19.03 -10.73 3.09
CA MET A 443 -19.99 -10.58 4.20
C MET A 443 -20.31 -11.91 4.87
N ARG A 444 -20.60 -12.96 4.08
CA ARG A 444 -20.86 -14.31 4.62
C ARG A 444 -19.64 -14.87 5.36
N TYR A 445 -18.43 -14.58 4.88
CA TYR A 445 -17.20 -14.96 5.57
C TYR A 445 -17.02 -14.19 6.89
N GLY A 446 -17.24 -12.87 6.88
CA GLY A 446 -17.18 -12.00 8.05
C GLY A 446 -18.18 -12.37 9.14
N SER A 447 -19.41 -12.71 8.77
CA SER A 447 -20.44 -13.19 9.72
C SER A 447 -19.98 -14.46 10.46
N ASN A 448 -19.43 -15.43 9.72
CA ASN A 448 -19.00 -16.72 10.26
C ASN A 448 -17.72 -16.63 11.11
N TYR A 449 -16.75 -15.80 10.73
CA TYR A 449 -15.40 -15.80 11.30
C TYR A 449 -14.91 -14.46 11.88
N GLY A 450 -15.47 -13.33 11.43
CA GLY A 450 -15.04 -11.98 11.80
C GLY A 450 -15.77 -11.34 12.99
N SER A 451 -16.87 -11.93 13.47
CA SER A 451 -17.61 -11.37 14.63
C SER A 451 -16.74 -11.29 15.89
N SER A 452 -15.92 -12.30 16.17
CA SER A 452 -14.94 -12.27 17.28
C SER A 452 -13.76 -11.33 17.03
N TRP A 453 -13.36 -11.09 15.77
CA TRP A 453 -12.27 -10.16 15.42
C TRP A 453 -12.58 -8.74 15.90
N ILE A 454 -13.83 -8.30 15.78
CA ILE A 454 -14.27 -6.96 16.22
C ILE A 454 -14.97 -6.94 17.58
N GLY A 455 -14.98 -8.07 18.30
CA GLY A 455 -15.66 -8.15 19.60
C GLY A 455 -17.19 -8.01 19.54
N ASN A 456 -17.84 -8.24 18.39
CA ASN A 456 -19.30 -8.27 18.26
C ASN A 456 -19.84 -9.53 18.94
N THR A 457 -20.38 -9.39 20.15
CA THR A 457 -20.85 -10.54 20.95
C THR A 457 -22.26 -10.96 20.58
N LYS A 458 -22.48 -12.26 20.35
CA LYS A 458 -23.75 -12.84 19.85
C LYS A 458 -24.95 -12.74 20.81
N SER A 459 -24.83 -12.02 21.92
CA SER A 459 -25.85 -11.81 22.95
C SER A 459 -26.85 -10.70 22.62
N SER A 460 -26.49 -9.71 21.81
CA SER A 460 -27.40 -8.60 21.48
C SER A 460 -28.34 -8.99 20.33
N THR A 461 -29.60 -9.30 20.63
CA THR A 461 -30.68 -9.55 19.66
C THR A 461 -31.18 -8.27 18.96
N SER A 462 -30.30 -7.29 18.81
CA SER A 462 -30.58 -5.90 18.42
C SER A 462 -30.38 -5.71 16.92
N THR A 463 -31.40 -6.09 16.12
CA THR A 463 -31.41 -5.89 14.67
C THR A 463 -31.04 -4.45 14.30
N LEU A 464 -30.06 -4.31 13.39
CA LEU A 464 -29.46 -3.04 12.96
C LEU A 464 -29.04 -2.14 14.13
N PHE A 465 -28.14 -2.62 14.99
CA PHE A 465 -27.57 -1.85 16.12
C PHE A 465 -28.65 -1.27 17.05
N GLY A 466 -29.76 -1.99 17.23
CA GLY A 466 -30.91 -1.58 18.03
C GLY A 466 -31.93 -0.69 17.31
N LEU A 467 -31.62 -0.12 16.14
CA LEU A 467 -32.51 0.78 15.40
C LEU A 467 -33.81 0.10 14.93
N ALA A 468 -33.79 -1.22 14.73
CA ALA A 468 -34.96 -1.99 14.36
C ALA A 468 -35.65 -2.69 15.55
N ASN A 469 -35.32 -2.34 16.80
CA ASN A 469 -36.17 -2.70 17.96
C ASN A 469 -37.44 -1.83 17.95
N LEU A 470 -38.62 -2.44 18.16
CA LEU A 470 -39.91 -1.76 18.10
C LEU A 470 -40.05 -0.61 19.12
N SER A 471 -39.61 -0.79 20.37
CA SER A 471 -39.72 0.25 21.40
C SER A 471 -38.81 1.44 21.09
N SER A 472 -37.56 1.17 20.73
CA SER A 472 -36.59 2.19 20.29
C SER A 472 -37.09 2.94 19.05
N LEU A 473 -37.63 2.22 18.06
CA LEU A 473 -38.18 2.81 16.83
C LEU A 473 -39.42 3.68 17.10
N LEU A 474 -40.34 3.24 17.95
CA LEU A 474 -41.49 4.06 18.35
C LEU A 474 -41.08 5.35 19.07
N ARG A 475 -39.99 5.32 19.84
CA ARG A 475 -39.37 6.49 20.50
C ARG A 475 -38.67 7.40 19.49
N MET A 476 -37.98 6.84 18.50
CA MET A 476 -37.32 7.61 17.43
C MET A 476 -38.31 8.28 16.47
N ILE A 477 -39.50 7.71 16.25
CA ILE A 477 -40.53 8.34 15.41
C ILE A 477 -41.04 9.64 16.06
N THR A 478 -41.01 10.73 15.31
CA THR A 478 -41.45 12.07 15.74
C THR A 478 -42.97 12.23 15.78
N VAL A 479 -43.67 11.80 14.71
CA VAL A 479 -45.11 12.06 14.53
C VAL A 479 -45.96 10.89 15.08
N PRO A 480 -46.97 11.12 15.95
CA PRO A 480 -47.86 10.06 16.45
C PRO A 480 -48.53 9.26 15.32
N ALA A 481 -48.93 9.92 14.24
CA ALA A 481 -49.45 9.30 13.01
C ALA A 481 -48.57 8.16 12.47
N ALA A 482 -47.26 8.37 12.44
CA ALA A 482 -46.30 7.40 11.92
C ALA A 482 -46.12 6.21 12.89
N ARG A 483 -46.22 6.42 14.21
CA ARG A 483 -46.25 5.34 15.21
C ARG A 483 -47.45 4.42 15.00
N ILE A 484 -48.64 5.00 14.80
CA ILE A 484 -49.88 4.25 14.54
C ILE A 484 -49.75 3.45 13.22
N ASN A 485 -49.25 4.08 12.17
CA ASN A 485 -49.13 3.40 10.86
C ASN A 485 -48.09 2.27 10.86
N LEU A 486 -46.97 2.42 11.59
CA LEU A 486 -46.02 1.32 11.84
C LEU A 486 -46.71 0.14 12.54
N LEU A 487 -47.47 0.40 13.62
CA LEU A 487 -48.19 -0.66 14.34
C LEU A 487 -49.27 -1.32 13.47
N ARG A 488 -49.96 -0.57 12.60
CA ARG A 488 -50.90 -1.13 11.61
C ARG A 488 -50.21 -2.06 10.60
N ASP A 489 -49.06 -1.66 10.07
CA ASP A 489 -48.33 -2.48 9.09
C ASP A 489 -47.79 -3.77 9.73
N LEU A 490 -47.37 -3.73 11.00
CA LEU A 490 -47.06 -4.93 11.79
C LEU A 490 -48.31 -5.79 12.06
N CYS A 491 -49.47 -5.19 12.37
CA CYS A 491 -50.73 -5.94 12.54
C CYS A 491 -51.15 -6.70 11.27
N LYS A 492 -50.89 -6.13 10.07
CA LYS A 492 -51.11 -6.84 8.79
C LYS A 492 -50.16 -8.01 8.62
N GLU A 493 -48.89 -7.85 8.97
CA GLU A 493 -47.87 -8.89 8.85
C GLU A 493 -48.12 -10.06 9.81
N TYR A 494 -48.68 -9.79 10.98
CA TYR A 494 -49.19 -10.80 11.91
C TYR A 494 -50.62 -11.29 11.59
N LEU A 495 -51.25 -10.80 10.51
CA LEU A 495 -52.59 -11.16 10.03
C LEU A 495 -53.71 -10.99 11.10
N LEU A 496 -53.66 -9.92 11.88
CA LEU A 496 -54.57 -9.68 13.00
C LEU A 496 -55.95 -9.15 12.57
N SER A 497 -56.98 -9.59 13.29
CA SER A 497 -58.40 -9.28 13.09
C SER A 497 -58.80 -7.90 13.66
N PRO A 498 -59.32 -6.95 12.85
CA PRO A 498 -59.72 -5.62 13.32
C PRO A 498 -60.89 -5.57 14.32
N SER A 499 -61.57 -6.70 14.55
CA SER A 499 -62.57 -6.86 15.61
C SER A 499 -61.97 -7.11 16.99
N ASP A 500 -60.75 -7.65 17.04
CA ASP A 500 -60.19 -8.27 18.24
C ASP A 500 -59.02 -7.46 18.83
N TYR A 501 -58.50 -6.47 18.09
CA TYR A 501 -57.31 -5.69 18.44
C TYR A 501 -57.51 -4.18 18.26
N VAL A 502 -56.91 -3.38 19.15
CA VAL A 502 -56.94 -1.90 19.14
C VAL A 502 -55.57 -1.31 19.43
N ILE A 503 -55.28 -0.12 18.89
CA ILE A 503 -54.08 0.67 19.20
C ILE A 503 -54.43 1.72 20.27
N ARG A 504 -53.75 1.72 21.41
CA ARG A 504 -53.74 2.79 22.42
C ARG A 504 -52.48 3.63 22.21
N PHE A 505 -52.60 4.95 22.11
CA PHE A 505 -51.46 5.85 21.85
C PHE A 505 -51.61 7.21 22.55
N ARG A 506 -50.47 7.89 22.80
CA ARG A 506 -50.44 9.29 23.26
C ARG A 506 -50.64 10.24 22.08
N SER A 507 -51.66 11.10 22.17
CA SER A 507 -51.89 12.19 21.21
C SER A 507 -50.87 13.33 21.37
N ALA A 508 -50.88 14.31 20.45
CA ALA A 508 -50.04 15.52 20.56
C ALA A 508 -50.30 16.34 21.84
N LYS A 509 -51.43 16.12 22.53
CA LYS A 509 -51.80 16.75 23.81
C LYS A 509 -51.44 15.89 25.03
N ASN A 510 -50.62 14.85 24.84
CA ASN A 510 -50.25 13.82 25.83
C ASN A 510 -51.44 13.03 26.43
N MET A 511 -52.64 13.17 25.87
CA MET A 511 -53.83 12.41 26.27
C MET A 511 -53.83 11.02 25.63
N TRP A 512 -54.41 10.04 26.32
CA TRP A 512 -54.68 8.72 25.71
C TRP A 512 -55.75 8.83 24.64
N ALA A 513 -55.48 8.19 23.49
CA ALA A 513 -56.40 8.07 22.37
C ALA A 513 -56.32 6.65 21.77
N TYR A 514 -57.37 6.27 21.04
CA TYR A 514 -57.53 4.92 20.47
C TYR A 514 -57.69 4.97 18.96
N ALA A 515 -57.20 3.94 18.27
CA ALA A 515 -57.33 3.78 16.82
C ALA A 515 -57.52 2.31 16.42
N SER A 516 -58.34 2.09 15.38
CA SER A 516 -58.46 0.76 14.75
C SER A 516 -57.17 0.37 14.02
N ILE A 517 -56.84 -0.93 14.06
CA ILE A 517 -55.73 -1.51 13.28
C ILE A 517 -56.02 -1.56 11.77
N ALA A 518 -57.27 -1.37 11.35
CA ALA A 518 -57.61 -1.22 9.93
C ALA A 518 -57.06 0.11 9.37
N ILE A 519 -56.75 0.12 8.07
CA ILE A 519 -56.53 1.36 7.32
C ILE A 519 -57.87 1.76 6.71
N GLU A 520 -58.37 2.93 7.11
CA GLU A 520 -59.42 3.62 6.35
C GLU A 520 -58.80 4.23 5.10
N GLN A 521 -59.35 3.90 3.93
CA GLN A 521 -59.02 4.61 2.69
C GLN A 521 -59.77 5.94 2.69
N PHE A 522 -59.04 7.05 2.55
CA PHE A 522 -59.67 8.33 2.23
C PHE A 522 -60.19 8.26 0.79
N GLU A 523 -61.51 8.28 0.61
CA GLU A 523 -62.13 8.43 -0.70
C GLU A 523 -61.82 9.81 -1.29
N ASN A 524 -61.58 9.86 -2.60
CA ASN A 524 -61.16 11.07 -3.31
C ASN A 524 -62.31 12.10 -3.40
N LEU A 525 -62.37 13.04 -2.47
CA LEU A 525 -63.22 14.24 -2.60
C LEU A 525 -62.61 15.21 -3.63
N HIS A 526 -63.01 15.05 -4.90
CA HIS A 526 -62.67 15.98 -5.98
C HIS A 526 -63.17 17.41 -5.66
N GLY A 527 -62.24 18.36 -5.52
CA GLY A 527 -62.54 19.76 -5.19
C GLY A 527 -61.47 20.73 -5.70
N GLY A 528 -61.35 20.86 -7.02
CA GLY A 528 -60.27 21.63 -7.64
C GLY A 528 -60.32 23.14 -7.38
N THR A 529 -59.45 23.66 -6.51
CA THR A 529 -59.04 25.07 -6.47
C THR A 529 -57.56 25.17 -6.12
N LYS A 530 -56.77 25.94 -6.90
CA LYS A 530 -55.38 26.23 -6.54
C LYS A 530 -55.35 27.15 -5.31
N ARG A 531 -54.79 26.68 -4.20
CA ARG A 531 -54.42 27.49 -3.03
C ARG A 531 -52.89 27.62 -2.96
N LYS A 532 -52.40 28.51 -2.09
CA LYS A 532 -50.97 28.77 -1.92
C LYS A 532 -50.30 27.67 -1.09
N TRP A 533 -48.99 27.51 -1.30
CA TRP A 533 -48.13 26.62 -0.49
C TRP A 533 -48.15 26.98 1.00
N ASP A 534 -48.24 28.27 1.30
CA ASP A 534 -48.17 28.87 2.64
C ASP A 534 -49.20 28.32 3.67
N GLU A 535 -50.26 27.61 3.23
CA GLU A 535 -51.26 26.98 4.13
C GLU A 535 -50.91 25.54 4.55
N TYR A 536 -49.95 24.86 3.91
CA TYR A 536 -49.78 23.40 4.05
C TYR A 536 -49.14 22.97 5.38
N GLU A 537 -48.14 23.71 5.87
CA GLU A 537 -47.39 23.33 7.09
C GLU A 537 -48.18 23.47 8.41
N SER A 538 -49.36 24.10 8.37
CA SER A 538 -50.15 24.44 9.58
C SER A 538 -51.31 23.49 9.89
N GLN A 539 -51.53 22.41 9.11
CA GLN A 539 -52.72 21.55 9.26
C GLN A 539 -52.49 20.03 9.36
N GLU A 540 -51.25 19.53 9.42
CA GLU A 540 -50.98 18.09 9.65
C GLU A 540 -51.07 17.64 11.13
N THR A 541 -51.99 18.23 11.91
CA THR A 541 -52.27 17.79 13.30
C THR A 541 -53.64 17.13 13.42
N ASP A 542 -53.62 15.85 13.84
CA ASP A 542 -54.78 14.99 14.12
C ASP A 542 -55.77 14.72 12.96
N THR A 543 -55.27 14.50 11.73
CA THR A 543 -56.06 14.03 10.57
C THR A 543 -56.48 12.54 10.63
N PHE A 544 -56.73 12.01 11.83
CA PHE A 544 -57.10 10.61 12.07
C PHE A 544 -58.39 10.54 12.89
N LYS A 545 -59.31 9.65 12.51
CA LYS A 545 -60.45 9.33 13.38
C LYS A 545 -59.93 8.65 14.65
N HIS A 546 -60.08 9.33 15.78
CA HIS A 546 -60.03 8.68 17.07
C HIS A 546 -61.22 7.71 17.18
N LEU A 547 -60.98 6.55 17.79
CA LEU A 547 -62.03 5.61 18.13
C LEU A 547 -62.61 6.00 19.49
N ASP A 548 -63.77 6.65 19.48
CA ASP A 548 -64.51 6.96 20.71
C ASP A 548 -64.94 5.67 21.41
N ILE A 549 -64.85 5.63 22.75
CA ILE A 549 -65.33 4.48 23.54
C ILE A 549 -66.86 4.39 23.39
N PRO A 550 -67.43 3.22 23.03
CA PRO A 550 -68.87 3.07 22.86
C PRO A 550 -69.66 3.47 24.11
N GLN A 551 -70.80 4.15 23.92
CA GLN A 551 -71.65 4.60 25.03
C GLN A 551 -72.17 3.38 25.83
N GLY A 552 -71.57 3.14 27.00
CA GLY A 552 -71.87 1.98 27.85
C GLY A 552 -70.81 0.88 27.87
N GLU A 553 -69.65 1.03 27.23
CA GLU A 553 -68.45 0.23 27.54
C GLU A 553 -67.48 1.03 28.44
N ASN A 554 -66.80 0.35 29.38
CA ASN A 554 -65.67 0.89 30.14
C ASN A 554 -64.41 0.09 29.78
N TRP A 555 -63.42 0.73 29.16
CA TRP A 555 -62.22 0.05 28.65
C TRP A 555 -61.09 0.05 29.68
N VAL A 556 -60.56 -1.13 30.01
CA VAL A 556 -59.46 -1.33 30.98
C VAL A 556 -58.31 -2.05 30.28
N PHE A 557 -57.10 -1.48 30.34
CA PHE A 557 -55.94 -1.98 29.61
C PHE A 557 -54.91 -2.58 30.56
N ILE A 558 -54.62 -3.87 30.42
CA ILE A 558 -53.70 -4.60 31.29
C ILE A 558 -52.38 -4.85 30.53
N ALA A 559 -51.29 -4.28 31.04
CA ALA A 559 -49.94 -4.60 30.64
C ALA A 559 -49.18 -5.11 31.86
N THR A 560 -48.65 -6.34 31.83
CA THR A 560 -47.77 -6.81 32.91
C THR A 560 -46.38 -6.18 32.77
N LEU A 561 -45.69 -5.98 33.89
CA LEU A 561 -44.35 -5.38 33.89
C LEU A 561 -43.33 -6.20 33.07
N GLU A 562 -43.55 -7.52 32.98
CA GLU A 562 -42.78 -8.43 32.13
C GLU A 562 -43.10 -8.28 30.64
N ALA A 563 -44.38 -8.07 30.28
CA ALA A 563 -44.79 -7.89 28.89
C ALA A 563 -44.35 -6.54 28.30
N SER A 564 -44.37 -5.47 29.10
CA SER A 564 -43.84 -4.16 28.68
C SER A 564 -42.32 -4.17 28.56
N ARG A 565 -41.61 -4.85 29.48
CA ARG A 565 -40.15 -5.05 29.40
C ARG A 565 -39.73 -6.00 28.27
N GLY A 566 -40.53 -7.00 27.91
CA GLY A 566 -40.21 -7.95 26.84
C GLY A 566 -39.97 -7.34 25.45
N HIS A 567 -40.47 -6.12 25.21
CA HIS A 567 -40.21 -5.35 23.99
C HIS A 567 -39.26 -4.15 24.20
N ALA A 568 -38.89 -3.82 25.44
CA ALA A 568 -38.13 -2.63 25.79
C ALA A 568 -36.70 -2.96 26.28
N GLN A 569 -35.70 -2.32 25.68
CA GLN A 569 -34.34 -2.30 26.22
C GLN A 569 -34.33 -1.50 27.54
N GLU A 570 -33.47 -1.88 28.50
CA GLU A 570 -33.47 -1.27 29.84
C GLU A 570 -33.28 0.26 29.76
N SER A 571 -34.19 1.02 30.37
CA SER A 571 -34.37 2.43 30.07
C SER A 571 -33.51 3.34 30.93
N PHE A 572 -32.69 4.19 30.28
CA PHE A 572 -31.87 5.24 30.91
C PHE A 572 -32.57 6.11 31.96
N TYR A 573 -33.87 6.38 31.78
CA TYR A 573 -34.67 7.11 32.76
C TYR A 573 -35.35 6.12 33.71
N SER A 574 -34.71 5.84 34.85
CA SER A 574 -35.29 5.05 35.95
C SER A 574 -36.14 5.88 36.92
N ASP A 575 -36.02 7.22 36.88
CA ASP A 575 -36.71 8.16 37.77
C ASP A 575 -38.12 8.57 37.29
N PHE A 576 -38.97 7.59 36.99
CA PHE A 576 -40.43 7.77 37.14
C PHE A 576 -41.06 6.50 37.73
N HIS A 577 -41.72 6.67 38.88
CA HIS A 577 -42.19 5.58 39.75
C HIS A 577 -43.42 4.83 39.20
N GLU A 578 -43.75 3.75 39.90
CA GLU A 578 -44.86 2.82 39.68
C GLU A 578 -46.22 3.50 39.41
N ASP A 579 -46.69 3.46 38.16
CA ASP A 579 -48.09 3.74 37.78
C ASP A 579 -48.90 2.42 37.59
N PHE A 580 -48.44 1.32 38.21
CA PHE A 580 -48.95 -0.05 37.97
C PHE A 580 -50.29 -0.36 38.68
N PHE A 581 -50.80 0.55 39.51
CA PHE A 581 -52.00 0.35 40.33
C PHE A 581 -53.07 1.45 40.19
N THR A 582 -52.77 2.52 39.43
CA THR A 582 -53.55 3.77 39.39
C THR A 582 -54.80 3.66 38.52
N GLU A 583 -54.75 2.92 37.40
CA GLU A 583 -55.88 2.69 36.49
C GLU A 583 -56.94 1.71 37.07
N PHE A 584 -56.73 1.17 38.29
CA PHE A 584 -57.68 0.30 39.01
C PHE A 584 -58.49 1.04 40.10
N LEU A 585 -58.27 2.34 40.32
CA LEU A 585 -58.81 3.09 41.46
C LEU A 585 -59.56 4.39 41.12
N GLU A 586 -60.03 4.57 39.88
CA GLU A 586 -61.12 5.53 39.61
C GLU A 586 -62.48 4.93 40.03
N GLU A 587 -62.88 5.16 41.29
CA GLU A 587 -64.23 4.84 41.78
C GLU A 587 -65.31 5.72 41.11
N ASN A 588 -65.70 5.37 39.89
CA ASN A 588 -66.88 5.91 39.23
C ASN A 588 -67.69 4.78 38.55
N PRO A 589 -68.62 4.13 39.28
CA PRO A 589 -69.48 3.07 38.75
C PRO A 589 -70.57 3.64 37.83
N ARG A 590 -70.17 4.18 36.68
CA ARG A 590 -71.09 4.42 35.55
C ARG A 590 -71.52 3.06 35.00
N SER A 591 -72.82 2.90 34.78
CA SER A 591 -73.46 1.62 34.43
C SER A 591 -73.13 1.18 32.99
N GLY A 592 -71.92 0.64 32.81
CA GLY A 592 -71.42 0.14 31.54
C GLY A 592 -70.73 -1.23 31.69
N GLN A 593 -70.62 -1.94 30.58
CA GLN A 593 -69.92 -3.23 30.49
C GLN A 593 -68.41 -2.99 30.47
N THR A 594 -67.70 -3.53 31.47
CA THR A 594 -66.23 -3.51 31.48
C THR A 594 -65.69 -4.41 30.35
N VAL A 595 -64.78 -3.86 29.56
CA VAL A 595 -64.04 -4.55 28.50
C VAL A 595 -62.56 -4.52 28.85
N ILE A 596 -61.97 -5.71 29.00
CA ILE A 596 -60.55 -5.86 29.33
C ILE A 596 -59.74 -6.03 28.05
N PHE A 597 -58.60 -5.36 27.98
CA PHE A 597 -57.67 -5.35 26.86
C PHE A 597 -56.27 -5.76 27.33
N ASP A 598 -55.80 -6.93 26.91
CA ASP A 598 -54.45 -7.42 27.24
C ASP A 598 -53.41 -6.84 26.28
N PHE A 599 -52.24 -6.43 26.80
CA PHE A 599 -51.11 -5.95 25.98
C PHE A 599 -50.60 -7.04 25.02
N ALA A 600 -50.47 -6.68 23.74
CA ALA A 600 -49.92 -7.56 22.70
C ALA A 600 -48.47 -7.21 22.36
N PHE A 601 -48.20 -5.97 21.90
CA PHE A 601 -46.85 -5.49 21.56
C PHE A 601 -46.81 -3.95 21.38
N GLY A 602 -45.62 -3.36 21.53
CA GLY A 602 -45.37 -1.92 21.37
C GLY A 602 -44.62 -1.31 22.56
N ASP A 603 -44.79 -0.01 22.78
CA ASP A 603 -44.36 0.67 24.01
C ASP A 603 -45.62 1.15 24.76
N HIS A 604 -45.87 0.59 25.96
CA HIS A 604 -47.04 0.89 26.79
C HIS A 604 -47.20 2.39 27.05
N ASN A 605 -46.11 3.15 27.17
CA ASN A 605 -46.13 4.58 27.52
C ASN A 605 -46.39 5.51 26.32
N LEU A 606 -46.22 5.02 25.08
CA LEU A 606 -46.27 5.83 23.86
C LEU A 606 -47.32 5.37 22.85
N ALA A 607 -47.23 4.11 22.42
CA ALA A 607 -48.13 3.50 21.44
C ALA A 607 -47.98 1.98 21.47
N ALA A 608 -49.08 1.26 21.71
CA ALA A 608 -49.08 -0.21 21.75
C ALA A 608 -50.41 -0.79 21.26
N VAL A 609 -50.34 -2.04 20.79
CA VAL A 609 -51.48 -2.87 20.37
C VAL A 609 -51.94 -3.71 21.56
N TYR A 610 -53.26 -3.82 21.74
CA TYR A 610 -53.91 -4.62 22.77
C TYR A 610 -55.02 -5.49 22.18
N SER A 611 -55.30 -6.65 22.78
CA SER A 611 -56.35 -7.60 22.37
C SER A 611 -57.56 -7.59 23.31
N LYS A 612 -58.78 -7.55 22.76
CA LYS A 612 -60.06 -7.52 23.51
C LYS A 612 -60.39 -8.89 24.09
N GLN A 613 -60.63 -8.97 25.41
CA GLN A 613 -61.17 -10.18 26.05
C GLN A 613 -62.70 -10.28 25.89
N PRO A 614 -63.26 -11.51 25.78
CA PRO A 614 -62.58 -12.78 25.53
C PRO A 614 -62.24 -12.93 24.04
N CYS A 615 -60.94 -12.99 23.70
CA CYS A 615 -60.52 -13.08 22.31
C CYS A 615 -60.80 -14.50 21.77
N PRO A 616 -61.60 -14.68 20.69
CA PRO A 616 -62.02 -16.01 20.22
C PRO A 616 -60.88 -16.84 19.60
N SER A 617 -59.71 -16.24 19.33
CA SER A 617 -58.52 -16.92 18.81
C SER A 617 -57.60 -17.50 19.91
N SER A 618 -57.96 -17.38 21.19
CA SER A 618 -57.15 -17.67 22.40
C SER A 618 -56.78 -19.15 22.68
N SER A 619 -56.57 -19.97 21.64
CA SER A 619 -56.00 -21.33 21.75
C SER A 619 -54.47 -21.39 21.70
N ARG A 620 -53.79 -20.27 21.42
CA ARG A 620 -52.33 -20.12 21.50
C ARG A 620 -51.97 -18.79 22.15
N LYS A 621 -50.99 -18.80 23.07
CA LYS A 621 -50.23 -17.61 23.44
C LYS A 621 -49.34 -17.24 22.24
N GLN A 622 -49.70 -16.21 21.48
CA GLN A 622 -48.83 -15.67 20.43
C GLN A 622 -47.78 -14.77 21.06
N THR A 623 -46.50 -15.09 20.82
CA THR A 623 -45.36 -14.23 21.17
C THR A 623 -45.00 -13.38 19.95
N PHE A 624 -45.17 -12.08 20.04
CA PHE A 624 -44.83 -11.13 18.96
C PHE A 624 -43.34 -10.81 18.95
N SER A 625 -42.80 -10.41 17.79
CA SER A 625 -41.39 -10.02 17.67
C SER A 625 -41.14 -8.63 18.24
N SER A 626 -40.02 -8.43 18.91
CA SER A 626 -39.49 -7.09 19.24
C SER A 626 -38.68 -6.48 18.09
N ALA A 627 -38.24 -7.28 17.11
CA ALA A 627 -37.56 -6.82 15.90
C ALA A 627 -38.57 -6.48 14.79
N VAL A 628 -38.38 -5.31 14.18
CA VAL A 628 -39.17 -4.73 13.08
C VAL A 628 -38.45 -5.00 11.74
N PRO A 629 -39.16 -5.35 10.65
CA PRO A 629 -38.53 -5.54 9.34
C PRO A 629 -37.84 -4.27 8.82
N LEU A 630 -36.59 -4.39 8.35
CA LEU A 630 -35.76 -3.24 7.94
C LEU A 630 -36.41 -2.37 6.84
N ARG A 631 -37.24 -2.98 5.97
CA ARG A 631 -38.05 -2.24 4.97
C ARG A 631 -38.98 -1.18 5.57
N MET A 632 -39.45 -1.35 6.81
CA MET A 632 -40.25 -0.36 7.52
C MET A 632 -39.38 0.77 8.08
N VAL A 633 -38.18 0.45 8.56
CA VAL A 633 -37.19 1.43 9.04
C VAL A 633 -36.70 2.32 7.90
N GLN A 634 -36.37 1.74 6.74
CA GLN A 634 -36.01 2.48 5.52
C GLN A 634 -37.14 3.44 5.11
N ASN A 635 -38.39 2.96 5.02
CA ASN A 635 -39.58 3.76 4.68
C ASN A 635 -39.85 4.93 5.66
N LEU A 636 -39.49 4.78 6.95
CA LEU A 636 -39.56 5.87 7.93
C LEU A 636 -38.42 6.89 7.76
N LEU A 637 -37.22 6.44 7.37
CA LEU A 637 -36.07 7.29 7.10
C LEU A 637 -36.24 8.09 5.79
N ASP A 638 -36.67 7.43 4.71
CA ASP A 638 -36.94 8.04 3.40
C ASP A 638 -38.01 9.14 3.48
N LYS A 639 -38.95 9.01 4.44
CA LYS A 639 -40.02 9.99 4.72
C LYS A 639 -39.66 11.03 5.80
N ASN A 640 -38.44 11.01 6.33
CA ASN A 640 -37.96 11.91 7.38
C ASN A 640 -38.86 11.91 8.65
N LEU A 641 -39.34 10.74 9.06
CA LEU A 641 -40.23 10.58 10.21
C LEU A 641 -39.49 10.30 11.53
N LEU A 642 -38.17 10.09 11.48
CA LEU A 642 -37.31 9.77 12.62
C LEU A 642 -36.57 11.02 13.15
N SER A 643 -36.44 11.13 14.47
CA SER A 643 -35.57 12.11 15.14
C SER A 643 -34.12 11.65 15.03
N LEU A 644 -33.32 12.39 14.26
CA LEU A 644 -31.92 12.06 13.98
C LEU A 644 -31.02 12.18 15.22
N ASP A 645 -31.38 13.05 16.15
CA ASP A 645 -30.79 13.20 17.48
C ASP A 645 -31.05 11.95 18.33
N THR A 646 -32.29 11.45 18.32
CA THR A 646 -32.67 10.22 19.03
C THR A 646 -32.02 8.97 18.41
N VAL A 647 -31.92 8.91 17.08
CA VAL A 647 -31.18 7.86 16.35
C VAL A 647 -29.70 7.85 16.74
N ALA A 648 -29.06 9.03 16.80
CA ALA A 648 -27.67 9.17 17.23
C ALA A 648 -27.47 8.75 18.69
N MET A 649 -28.42 9.05 19.58
CA MET A 649 -28.39 8.61 20.98
C MET A 649 -28.45 7.08 21.12
N TYR A 650 -29.36 6.39 20.40
CA TYR A 650 -29.44 4.92 20.44
C TYR A 650 -28.20 4.25 19.85
N LEU A 651 -27.66 4.76 18.74
CA LEU A 651 -26.41 4.25 18.16
C LEU A 651 -25.22 4.45 19.12
N SER A 652 -25.11 5.61 19.77
CA SER A 652 -24.07 5.87 20.76
C SER A 652 -24.17 4.90 21.94
N HIS A 653 -25.37 4.73 22.51
CA HIS A 653 -25.60 3.77 23.60
C HIS A 653 -25.19 2.34 23.21
N HIS A 654 -25.55 1.87 22.02
CA HIS A 654 -25.20 0.53 21.57
C HIS A 654 -23.68 0.32 21.50
N PHE A 655 -22.94 1.27 20.93
CA PHE A 655 -21.49 1.17 20.75
C PHE A 655 -20.66 1.62 21.96
N GLU A 656 -21.26 2.28 22.97
CA GLU A 656 -20.58 2.69 24.20
C GLU A 656 -20.92 1.81 25.41
N THR A 657 -22.13 1.23 25.45
CA THR A 657 -22.65 0.45 26.59
C THR A 657 -22.87 -1.03 26.26
N ASP A 658 -23.67 -1.35 25.23
CA ASP A 658 -24.00 -2.75 24.91
C ASP A 658 -22.80 -3.54 24.38
N GLN A 659 -22.05 -2.92 23.46
CA GLN A 659 -20.98 -3.56 22.67
C GLN A 659 -19.74 -2.64 22.59
N GLN A 660 -19.26 -2.15 23.74
CA GLN A 660 -18.13 -1.21 23.82
C GLN A 660 -16.88 -1.65 23.01
N VAL A 661 -16.57 -2.94 23.02
CA VAL A 661 -15.43 -3.51 22.27
C VAL A 661 -15.64 -3.39 20.76
N HIS A 662 -16.88 -3.54 20.29
CA HIS A 662 -17.25 -3.37 18.88
C HIS A 662 -17.19 -1.90 18.47
N GLY A 663 -17.69 -0.99 19.32
CA GLY A 663 -17.56 0.45 19.12
C GLY A 663 -16.11 0.90 18.96
N ASN A 664 -15.24 0.57 19.92
CA ASN A 664 -13.81 0.90 19.86
C ASN A 664 -13.13 0.25 18.64
N SER A 665 -13.52 -0.98 18.26
CA SER A 665 -12.96 -1.65 17.09
C SER A 665 -13.34 -0.98 15.78
N LEU A 666 -14.59 -0.52 15.63
CA LEU A 666 -15.05 0.25 14.47
C LEU A 666 -14.33 1.59 14.38
N LEU A 667 -14.22 2.33 15.49
CA LEU A 667 -13.51 3.61 15.56
C LEU A 667 -12.03 3.49 15.11
N ALA A 668 -11.31 2.49 15.64
CA ALA A 668 -9.92 2.23 15.27
C ALA A 668 -9.75 1.81 13.80
N LEU A 669 -10.63 0.92 13.30
CA LEU A 669 -10.60 0.49 11.90
C LEU A 669 -10.95 1.62 10.93
N GLY A 670 -11.96 2.43 11.23
CA GLY A 670 -12.35 3.57 10.40
C GLY A 670 -11.19 4.55 10.18
N ARG A 671 -10.44 4.84 11.25
CA ARG A 671 -9.27 5.71 11.21
C ARG A 671 -8.11 5.14 10.38
N VAL A 672 -7.89 3.84 10.43
CA VAL A 672 -6.86 3.17 9.59
C VAL A 672 -7.32 3.06 8.13
N PHE A 673 -8.60 2.80 7.87
CA PHE A 673 -9.14 2.72 6.51
C PHE A 673 -9.12 4.07 5.79
N ASP A 674 -9.36 5.18 6.51
CA ASP A 674 -9.16 6.55 6.02
C ASP A 674 -7.71 6.78 5.57
N TYR A 675 -6.75 6.45 6.44
CA TYR A 675 -5.32 6.55 6.10
C TYR A 675 -4.94 5.70 4.88
N TYR A 676 -5.39 4.45 4.81
CA TYR A 676 -5.15 3.57 3.67
C TYR A 676 -5.76 4.13 2.38
N LYS A 677 -6.97 4.68 2.45
CA LYS A 677 -7.66 5.26 1.30
C LYS A 677 -6.97 6.51 0.76
N CYS A 678 -6.38 7.33 1.64
CA CYS A 678 -5.69 8.56 1.28
C CYS A 678 -4.22 8.36 0.86
N HIS A 679 -3.50 7.42 1.46
CA HIS A 679 -2.04 7.28 1.27
C HIS A 679 -1.59 5.93 0.70
N LEU A 680 -2.39 4.86 0.82
CA LEU A 680 -2.03 3.48 0.44
C LEU A 680 -3.12 2.78 -0.40
N PRO A 681 -3.67 3.40 -1.46
CA PRO A 681 -4.89 2.92 -2.14
C PRO A 681 -4.72 1.55 -2.83
N GLU A 682 -3.50 1.18 -3.20
CA GLU A 682 -3.18 -0.13 -3.82
C GLU A 682 -2.71 -1.19 -2.80
N ALA A 683 -2.62 -0.84 -1.51
CA ALA A 683 -2.21 -1.78 -0.49
C ALA A 683 -3.31 -2.84 -0.23
N THR A 684 -2.87 -4.06 0.06
CA THR A 684 -3.77 -5.21 0.33
C THR A 684 -3.51 -5.76 1.71
N VAL A 685 -4.58 -6.14 2.41
CA VAL A 685 -4.54 -6.68 3.77
C VAL A 685 -4.50 -8.21 3.72
N SER A 686 -3.68 -8.83 4.57
CA SER A 686 -3.70 -10.28 4.79
C SER A 686 -4.98 -10.68 5.52
N MET A 687 -5.70 -11.70 5.03
CA MET A 687 -6.83 -12.30 5.74
C MET A 687 -6.45 -12.90 7.11
N GLY A 688 -5.16 -12.96 7.44
CA GLY A 688 -4.69 -13.26 8.79
C GLY A 688 -5.23 -12.31 9.87
N VAL A 689 -5.56 -11.05 9.54
CA VAL A 689 -6.01 -10.04 10.52
C VAL A 689 -7.19 -10.48 11.37
N ILE A 690 -8.09 -11.32 10.86
CA ILE A 690 -9.29 -11.73 11.62
C ILE A 690 -9.03 -12.83 12.67
N LYS A 691 -7.80 -13.34 12.80
CA LYS A 691 -7.47 -14.46 13.71
C LYS A 691 -7.47 -14.05 15.18
N ASN A 692 -7.06 -12.82 15.48
CA ASN A 692 -6.96 -12.27 16.84
C ASN A 692 -7.95 -11.11 16.99
N PRO A 693 -8.55 -10.87 18.17
CA PRO A 693 -9.50 -9.78 18.36
C PRO A 693 -8.77 -8.43 18.38
N LEU A 694 -9.34 -7.40 17.75
CA LEU A 694 -8.67 -6.13 17.48
C LEU A 694 -8.37 -5.32 18.76
N ASN A 695 -9.13 -5.54 19.83
CA ASN A 695 -8.85 -4.99 21.15
C ASN A 695 -7.62 -5.62 21.86
N SER A 696 -7.01 -6.66 21.27
CA SER A 696 -5.73 -7.23 21.76
C SER A 696 -4.49 -6.56 21.15
N TRP A 697 -4.65 -5.72 20.13
CA TRP A 697 -3.55 -5.03 19.44
C TRP A 697 -3.21 -3.72 20.15
N LYS A 698 -1.94 -3.49 20.49
CA LYS A 698 -1.49 -2.33 21.30
C LYS A 698 -1.92 -0.98 20.74
N TRP A 699 -2.01 -0.85 19.41
CA TRP A 699 -2.33 0.42 18.76
C TRP A 699 -3.83 0.76 18.74
N SER A 700 -4.74 -0.21 18.87
CA SER A 700 -6.16 0.01 18.55
C SER A 700 -6.84 1.01 19.49
N GLN A 701 -6.64 0.88 20.79
CA GLN A 701 -7.20 1.81 21.78
C GLN A 701 -6.62 3.22 21.62
N SER A 702 -5.30 3.36 21.46
CA SER A 702 -4.65 4.67 21.26
C SER A 702 -5.19 5.41 20.02
N VAL A 703 -5.50 4.68 18.94
CA VAL A 703 -6.04 5.27 17.71
C VAL A 703 -7.53 5.64 17.84
N ALA A 704 -8.29 4.94 18.69
CA ALA A 704 -9.66 5.32 19.03
C ALA A 704 -9.70 6.54 19.96
N ASP A 705 -8.81 6.61 20.96
CA ASP A 705 -8.71 7.71 21.94
C ASP A 705 -8.31 9.03 21.27
N GLU A 706 -7.46 8.99 20.23
CA GLU A 706 -7.08 10.17 19.42
C GLU A 706 -8.29 10.86 18.75
N LEU A 707 -9.39 10.15 18.48
CA LEU A 707 -10.56 10.69 17.77
C LEU A 707 -11.31 11.76 18.57
N ASP A 708 -11.30 11.67 19.89
CA ASP A 708 -12.05 12.54 20.80
C ASP A 708 -11.54 14.01 20.72
N MET A 709 -10.32 14.21 20.21
CA MET A 709 -9.71 15.53 19.97
C MET A 709 -10.01 16.10 18.57
N LEU A 710 -10.44 15.28 17.61
CA LEU A 710 -10.63 15.69 16.21
C LEU A 710 -11.78 16.70 16.04
N SER A 711 -12.83 16.64 16.87
CA SER A 711 -13.91 17.64 16.87
C SER A 711 -13.44 19.03 17.30
N THR A 712 -12.39 19.11 18.12
CA THR A 712 -11.74 20.37 18.49
C THR A 712 -10.90 20.90 17.34
N LEU A 713 -10.15 20.01 16.66
CA LEU A 713 -9.32 20.38 15.50
C LEU A 713 -10.16 20.83 14.30
N ALA A 714 -11.25 20.14 13.97
CA ALA A 714 -12.17 20.53 12.89
C ALA A 714 -12.74 21.95 13.12
N ASN A 715 -13.21 22.23 14.33
CA ASN A 715 -13.67 23.58 14.73
C ASN A 715 -12.55 24.63 14.61
N GLN A 716 -11.31 24.30 14.99
CA GLN A 716 -10.17 25.22 14.87
C GLN A 716 -9.82 25.51 13.40
N GLN A 717 -9.77 24.49 12.54
CA GLN A 717 -9.53 24.64 11.11
C GLN A 717 -10.61 25.51 10.45
N ALA A 718 -11.88 25.22 10.72
CA ALA A 718 -13.01 26.00 10.20
C ALA A 718 -12.94 27.48 10.65
N ARG A 719 -12.60 27.75 11.93
CA ARG A 719 -12.38 29.12 12.44
C ARG A 719 -11.20 29.83 11.77
N MET A 720 -10.20 29.11 11.27
CA MET A 720 -9.09 29.65 10.49
C MET A 720 -9.44 29.79 8.99
N GLY A 721 -10.69 29.51 8.58
CA GLY A 721 -11.18 29.62 7.21
C GLY A 721 -11.04 28.34 6.35
N ASN A 722 -10.32 27.34 6.86
CA ASN A 722 -10.06 26.05 6.21
C ASN A 722 -11.20 25.07 6.57
N LEU A 723 -12.12 24.81 5.63
CA LEU A 723 -13.17 23.80 5.87
C LEU A 723 -12.57 22.39 5.77
N PRO A 724 -12.65 21.55 6.83
CA PRO A 724 -12.27 20.14 6.72
C PRO A 724 -13.30 19.39 5.88
N VAL A 725 -12.85 18.78 4.78
CA VAL A 725 -13.70 17.96 3.89
C VAL A 725 -13.80 16.52 4.40
N SER A 726 -12.75 16.00 5.07
CA SER A 726 -12.79 14.70 5.75
C SER A 726 -13.29 14.85 7.19
N ILE A 727 -13.99 13.83 7.69
CA ILE A 727 -14.31 13.66 9.12
C ILE A 727 -13.08 13.36 9.98
N TYR A 728 -11.92 13.15 9.36
CA TYR A 728 -10.61 13.00 9.99
C TYR A 728 -9.70 14.19 9.61
N PRO A 729 -9.78 15.33 10.33
CA PRO A 729 -9.08 16.59 10.00
C PRO A 729 -7.55 16.57 10.18
N SER A 730 -6.94 15.41 10.38
CA SER A 730 -5.49 15.22 10.50
C SER A 730 -5.09 13.85 9.96
N VAL A 731 -3.84 13.68 9.56
CA VAL A 731 -3.28 12.37 9.18
C VAL A 731 -2.91 11.56 10.42
N LEU A 732 -3.05 10.22 10.35
CA LEU A 732 -2.67 9.31 11.43
C LEU A 732 -1.15 9.39 11.70
N SER A 733 -0.72 9.36 12.96
CA SER A 733 0.72 9.50 13.26
C SER A 733 1.54 8.35 12.66
N ARG A 734 2.74 8.66 12.11
CA ARG A 734 3.61 7.70 11.39
C ARG A 734 3.81 6.38 12.14
N LYS A 735 3.99 6.45 13.46
CA LYS A 735 4.14 5.27 14.34
C LYS A 735 2.89 4.38 14.38
N SER A 736 1.70 4.96 14.46
CA SER A 736 0.43 4.24 14.50
C SER A 736 0.07 3.69 13.12
N ALA A 737 0.43 4.42 12.06
CA ALA A 737 0.32 3.96 10.69
C ALA A 737 1.25 2.75 10.43
N PHE A 738 2.53 2.80 10.83
CA PHE A 738 3.44 1.64 10.75
C PHE A 738 2.96 0.44 11.58
N ALA A 739 2.36 0.65 12.77
CA ALA A 739 1.76 -0.42 13.56
C ALA A 739 0.60 -1.11 12.83
N ALA A 740 -0.30 -0.30 12.25
CA ALA A 740 -1.41 -0.80 11.45
C ALA A 740 -0.93 -1.53 10.18
N ILE A 741 0.07 -0.99 9.47
CA ILE A 741 0.68 -1.61 8.29
C ILE A 741 1.29 -2.96 8.64
N LEU A 742 2.09 -3.04 9.72
CA LEU A 742 2.71 -4.31 10.16
C LEU A 742 1.66 -5.37 10.49
N GLN A 743 0.60 -4.97 11.20
CA GLN A 743 -0.52 -5.84 11.54
C GLN A 743 -1.34 -6.27 10.31
N PHE A 744 -1.53 -5.39 9.32
CA PHE A 744 -2.28 -5.67 8.09
C PHE A 744 -1.47 -6.47 7.07
N GLU A 745 -0.15 -6.29 7.01
CA GLU A 745 0.76 -7.04 6.15
C GLU A 745 0.94 -8.49 6.63
N SER A 746 1.16 -8.68 7.93
CA SER A 746 1.40 -9.99 8.57
C SER A 746 0.13 -10.72 9.03
N GLY A 747 -0.95 -9.99 9.26
CA GLY A 747 -2.15 -10.47 9.93
C GLY A 747 -1.99 -10.85 11.41
N THR A 748 -0.78 -10.80 11.99
CA THR A 748 -0.48 -11.45 13.30
C THR A 748 0.57 -10.74 14.17
N ILE A 749 1.37 -9.84 13.63
CA ILE A 749 2.51 -9.21 14.32
C ILE A 749 2.08 -7.85 14.89
N ASP A 750 1.88 -7.81 16.20
CA ASP A 750 1.54 -6.60 16.97
C ASP A 750 2.77 -6.03 17.71
N VAL A 751 3.04 -4.74 17.49
CA VAL A 751 4.21 -4.00 18.01
C VAL A 751 3.71 -2.70 18.61
N ASP A 752 4.36 -2.22 19.68
CA ASP A 752 3.94 -0.96 20.28
C ASP A 752 4.28 0.20 19.34
N PRO A 753 3.37 1.17 19.08
CA PRO A 753 3.71 2.38 18.35
C PRO A 753 4.94 3.12 18.91
N SER A 754 5.24 2.96 20.20
CA SER A 754 6.45 3.51 20.83
C SER A 754 7.75 2.92 20.27
N ASP A 755 7.75 1.62 19.94
CA ASP A 755 8.91 0.92 19.35
C ASP A 755 9.14 1.35 17.89
N LEU A 756 8.11 1.87 17.22
CA LEU A 756 8.11 2.23 15.79
C LEU A 756 8.49 3.69 15.53
N ILE A 757 8.84 4.48 16.55
CA ILE A 757 9.18 5.91 16.41
C ILE A 757 10.40 6.13 15.49
N ALA A 758 11.42 5.28 15.61
CA ALA A 758 12.66 5.34 14.83
C ALA A 758 12.59 4.58 13.49
N VAL A 759 11.48 3.89 13.20
CA VAL A 759 11.32 3.15 11.94
C VAL A 759 11.18 4.15 10.79
N LEU A 760 12.02 3.95 9.77
CA LEU A 760 12.10 4.80 8.57
C LEU A 760 11.37 4.18 7.37
N ALA A 761 11.29 2.84 7.32
CA ALA A 761 10.47 2.10 6.37
C ALA A 761 10.16 0.67 6.87
N ILE A 762 9.13 0.03 6.29
CA ILE A 762 8.83 -1.40 6.46
C ILE A 762 8.87 -2.08 5.10
N SER A 763 9.60 -3.18 4.98
CA SER A 763 9.61 -4.03 3.78
C SER A 763 8.82 -5.32 4.00
N SER A 764 7.82 -5.56 3.16
CA SER A 764 6.96 -6.75 3.18
C SER A 764 6.72 -7.27 1.76
N GLY A 765 7.15 -8.51 1.48
CA GLY A 765 6.99 -9.14 0.16
C GLY A 765 7.73 -8.37 -0.94
N ASN A 766 6.98 -7.72 -1.84
CA ASN A 766 7.51 -6.87 -2.92
C ASN A 766 7.16 -5.38 -2.71
N SER A 767 6.80 -4.98 -1.48
CA SER A 767 6.41 -3.61 -1.15
C SER A 767 7.29 -3.05 -0.04
N LEU A 768 7.72 -1.81 -0.24
CA LEU A 768 8.49 -1.02 0.70
C LEU A 768 7.65 0.22 1.08
N PHE A 769 7.22 0.27 2.34
CA PHE A 769 6.41 1.34 2.92
C PHE A 769 7.35 2.34 3.59
N ILE A 770 7.50 3.54 3.04
CA ILE A 770 8.55 4.50 3.40
C ILE A 770 7.92 5.75 4.02
N ALA A 771 8.53 6.29 5.09
CA ALA A 771 8.17 7.60 5.64
C ALA A 771 8.26 8.67 4.53
N GLU A 772 7.16 9.34 4.21
CA GLU A 772 7.07 10.25 3.06
C GLU A 772 8.00 11.46 3.21
N GLU A 773 8.37 11.80 4.46
CA GLU A 773 9.35 12.83 4.82
C GLU A 773 10.77 12.53 4.32
N LEU A 774 11.11 11.28 4.04
CA LEU A 774 12.39 10.88 3.43
C LEU A 774 12.41 11.10 1.91
N LEU A 775 11.22 11.19 1.31
CA LEU A 775 11.01 11.23 -0.12
C LEU A 775 10.63 12.63 -0.62
N HIS A 776 10.48 13.63 0.24
CA HIS A 776 10.00 14.97 -0.12
C HIS A 776 10.93 16.12 0.27
N ASP A 777 10.67 17.30 -0.29
CA ASP A 777 11.32 18.52 0.19
C ASP A 777 10.81 18.82 1.60
N PRO A 778 11.69 19.11 2.56
CA PRO A 778 11.26 19.35 3.94
C PRO A 778 10.71 20.77 4.17
N THR A 779 10.80 21.66 3.18
CA THR A 779 10.05 22.93 3.22
C THR A 779 8.55 22.63 3.11
N PRO A 780 7.69 23.29 3.92
CA PRO A 780 6.29 22.89 4.08
C PRO A 780 5.42 23.26 2.87
N LEU A 781 5.43 22.40 1.85
CA LEU A 781 4.40 22.33 0.81
C LEU A 781 3.03 22.07 1.47
N ALA A 782 1.97 22.65 0.91
CA ALA A 782 0.63 22.55 1.48
C ALA A 782 0.05 21.11 1.45
N ASP A 783 0.57 20.26 0.56
CA ASP A 783 -0.01 18.96 0.23
C ASP A 783 0.68 17.77 0.93
N VAL A 784 1.94 17.91 1.36
CA VAL A 784 2.72 16.82 1.96
C VAL A 784 2.47 16.76 3.47
N SER A 785 1.90 15.65 3.94
CA SER A 785 1.59 15.46 5.36
C SER A 785 2.75 14.79 6.11
N PRO A 786 3.27 15.37 7.22
CA PRO A 786 4.49 14.91 7.90
C PRO A 786 4.31 13.63 8.76
N CYS A 787 3.39 12.75 8.37
CA CYS A 787 3.13 11.42 8.90
C CYS A 787 2.59 10.45 7.81
N ALA A 788 2.58 10.87 6.55
CA ALA A 788 2.20 10.02 5.42
C ALA A 788 3.29 8.97 5.14
N ILE A 789 2.90 7.87 4.50
CA ILE A 789 3.77 6.76 4.17
C ILE A 789 3.49 6.39 2.71
N SER A 790 4.53 6.42 1.88
CA SER A 790 4.43 6.05 0.47
C SER A 790 4.71 4.55 0.29
N GLN A 791 3.87 3.84 -0.48
CA GLN A 791 4.13 2.46 -0.89
C GLN A 791 4.90 2.44 -2.21
N VAL A 792 6.10 1.84 -2.21
CA VAL A 792 6.97 1.73 -3.37
C VAL A 792 7.21 0.24 -3.71
N MET A 793 7.46 -0.08 -4.99
CA MET A 793 7.91 -1.41 -5.38
C MET A 793 9.34 -1.66 -4.91
N GLY A 794 9.58 -2.74 -4.15
CA GLY A 794 10.92 -3.12 -3.69
C GLY A 794 10.92 -4.04 -2.49
N ASN A 795 12.05 -4.71 -2.25
CA ASN A 795 12.30 -5.49 -1.05
C ASN A 795 13.78 -5.47 -0.63
N VAL A 796 14.08 -5.89 0.61
CA VAL A 796 15.45 -5.93 1.14
C VAL A 796 16.23 -7.21 0.79
N GLY A 797 15.69 -8.06 -0.09
CA GLY A 797 16.32 -9.33 -0.50
C GLY A 797 16.30 -10.45 0.54
N LYS A 798 15.54 -10.33 1.63
CA LYS A 798 15.44 -11.32 2.72
C LYS A 798 13.98 -11.70 3.02
N PRO A 799 13.71 -12.93 3.53
CA PRO A 799 12.38 -13.36 3.93
C PRO A 799 11.92 -12.68 5.24
N GLY A 800 10.62 -12.73 5.52
CA GLY A 800 10.00 -12.06 6.68
C GLY A 800 9.64 -10.60 6.40
N ILE A 801 9.35 -9.83 7.45
CA ILE A 801 9.10 -8.38 7.39
C ILE A 801 10.28 -7.64 8.05
N ALA A 802 10.96 -6.79 7.27
CA ALA A 802 12.07 -5.98 7.77
C ALA A 802 11.60 -4.58 8.18
N LEU A 803 11.93 -4.16 9.40
CA LEU A 803 11.70 -2.82 9.94
C LEU A 803 13.01 -2.04 9.88
N LEU A 804 13.12 -1.11 8.95
CA LEU A 804 14.35 -0.35 8.69
C LEU A 804 14.48 0.75 9.75
N VAL A 805 15.62 0.83 10.42
CA VAL A 805 15.93 1.80 11.51
C VAL A 805 17.32 2.40 11.33
N PRO A 806 17.57 3.67 11.71
CA PRO A 806 18.90 4.27 11.66
C PRO A 806 19.83 3.66 12.72
N PRO A 807 21.17 3.63 12.48
CA PRO A 807 22.12 3.22 13.49
C PRO A 807 22.16 4.20 14.68
N PRO A 808 22.56 3.76 15.89
CA PRO A 808 22.67 4.64 17.06
C PRO A 808 23.84 5.64 16.93
N GLU A 809 24.87 5.31 16.16
CA GLU A 809 26.04 6.16 15.91
C GLU A 809 26.16 6.47 14.41
N LEU A 810 25.68 7.65 14.01
CA LEU A 810 25.90 8.20 12.67
C LEU A 810 27.34 8.71 12.55
N GLN A 811 28.00 8.45 11.43
CA GLN A 811 29.31 9.03 11.14
C GLN A 811 29.17 10.20 10.16
N ILE A 812 29.98 11.24 10.33
CA ILE A 812 30.03 12.39 9.43
C ILE A 812 31.49 12.65 9.10
N ARG A 813 31.78 13.01 7.84
CA ARG A 813 33.13 13.35 7.37
C ARG A 813 33.73 14.44 8.29
N GLN A 814 34.89 14.15 8.86
CA GLN A 814 35.66 15.16 9.60
C GLN A 814 36.31 16.11 8.58
N HIS A 815 36.66 17.32 9.02
CA HIS A 815 37.35 18.28 8.14
C HIS A 815 38.71 17.70 7.74
N ASP A 816 38.91 17.57 6.43
CA ASP A 816 40.15 17.11 5.81
C ASP A 816 41.08 18.29 5.59
N LEU A 817 42.27 18.25 6.20
CA LEU A 817 43.25 19.34 6.12
C LEU A 817 43.77 19.59 4.70
N GLU A 818 43.61 18.66 3.76
CA GLU A 818 43.94 18.91 2.34
C GLU A 818 42.84 19.71 1.61
N ARG A 819 41.60 19.70 2.14
CA ARG A 819 40.40 20.35 1.58
C ARG A 819 40.15 21.77 2.09
N TRP A 820 41.05 22.34 2.90
CA TRP A 820 40.88 23.71 3.43
C TRP A 820 40.61 24.76 2.34
N HIS A 821 41.16 24.58 1.14
CA HIS A 821 40.96 25.43 -0.04
C HIS A 821 39.49 25.62 -0.49
N PHE A 822 38.58 24.72 -0.09
CA PHE A 822 37.16 24.80 -0.43
C PHE A 822 36.34 25.63 0.59
N VAL A 823 36.91 25.91 1.76
CA VAL A 823 36.23 26.63 2.86
C VAL A 823 36.55 28.12 2.76
N ASN A 824 35.59 28.92 2.28
CA ASN A 824 35.78 30.35 2.02
C ASN A 824 35.04 31.23 3.04
N HIS A 825 33.88 30.78 3.52
CA HIS A 825 32.99 31.52 4.42
C HIS A 825 32.67 32.93 3.91
N ASN A 826 32.28 33.02 2.64
CA ASN A 826 31.94 34.28 2.01
C ASN A 826 30.82 35.00 2.78
N PRO A 827 30.87 36.34 2.93
CA PRO A 827 29.74 37.09 3.45
C PRO A 827 28.53 36.87 2.55
N PHE A 828 27.40 36.48 3.14
CA PHE A 828 26.14 36.36 2.42
C PHE A 828 25.71 37.73 1.88
N ASP A 829 25.26 37.77 0.63
CA ASP A 829 24.95 38.99 -0.14
C ASP A 829 23.43 39.28 -0.24
N GLY A 830 22.59 38.35 0.22
CA GLY A 830 21.14 38.39 0.05
C GLY A 830 20.62 37.51 -1.09
N ASN A 831 21.49 36.94 -1.95
CA ASN A 831 21.11 36.06 -3.05
C ASN A 831 21.04 34.60 -2.56
N LEU A 832 19.89 33.96 -2.73
CA LEU A 832 19.66 32.56 -2.35
C LEU A 832 20.30 31.54 -3.33
N THR A 833 20.71 31.98 -4.53
CA THR A 833 21.30 31.13 -5.57
C THR A 833 22.83 31.12 -5.52
N GLY A 834 23.44 30.00 -5.94
CA GLY A 834 24.89 29.92 -6.20
C GLY A 834 25.68 28.87 -5.41
N GLY A 835 25.04 27.99 -4.64
CA GLY A 835 25.71 26.85 -4.01
C GLY A 835 26.06 25.73 -5.01
N MET A 836 27.20 25.07 -4.82
CA MET A 836 27.77 24.06 -5.72
C MET A 836 27.36 22.63 -5.33
N PHE A 837 26.06 22.37 -5.21
CA PHE A 837 25.52 21.08 -4.72
C PHE A 837 24.94 20.18 -5.83
N GLU A 838 25.30 20.39 -7.10
CA GLU A 838 24.74 19.63 -8.25
C GLU A 838 25.06 18.12 -8.23
N GLY A 839 26.12 17.73 -7.51
CA GLY A 839 26.52 16.33 -7.34
C GLY A 839 25.87 15.61 -6.17
N THR A 840 24.98 16.27 -5.43
CA THR A 840 24.43 15.74 -4.17
C THR A 840 23.37 14.66 -4.41
N SER A 841 23.50 13.55 -3.70
CA SER A 841 22.59 12.41 -3.77
C SER A 841 22.44 11.71 -2.40
N LEU A 842 21.22 11.27 -2.09
CA LEU A 842 20.91 10.52 -0.86
C LEU A 842 20.81 9.03 -1.16
N HIS A 843 21.62 8.20 -0.50
CA HIS A 843 21.71 6.75 -0.73
C HIS A 843 21.27 5.98 0.51
N MET A 844 20.40 4.98 0.36
CA MET A 844 20.02 4.05 1.43
C MET A 844 20.81 2.74 1.33
N SER A 845 21.39 2.29 2.45
CA SER A 845 22.22 1.07 2.56
C SER A 845 22.05 0.38 3.92
N PHE A 846 22.59 -0.83 4.10
CA PHE A 846 22.47 -1.63 5.33
C PHE A 846 23.83 -1.93 5.96
N THR A 847 23.92 -1.96 7.28
CA THR A 847 25.17 -2.30 8.00
C THR A 847 25.40 -3.80 8.14
N GLY A 848 24.35 -4.59 7.95
CA GLY A 848 24.34 -6.04 8.20
C GLY A 848 23.87 -6.44 9.61
N TRP A 849 23.65 -5.49 10.52
CA TRP A 849 23.04 -5.78 11.82
C TRP A 849 21.53 -6.05 11.69
N GLU A 850 21.07 -7.10 12.36
CA GLU A 850 19.66 -7.48 12.44
C GLU A 850 19.29 -7.87 13.87
N GLY A 851 18.14 -7.35 14.35
CA GLY A 851 17.63 -7.63 15.69
C GLY A 851 16.20 -8.17 15.64
N PRO A 852 15.83 -9.19 16.43
CA PRO A 852 14.45 -9.65 16.48
C PRO A 852 13.51 -8.56 17.00
N VAL A 853 12.33 -8.42 16.41
CA VAL A 853 11.26 -7.63 17.03
C VAL A 853 10.86 -8.31 18.34
N SER A 854 10.73 -7.55 19.43
CA SER A 854 10.40 -8.08 20.76
C SER A 854 8.91 -8.40 20.87
N LEU A 855 8.51 -9.52 20.25
CA LEU A 855 7.15 -10.03 20.28
C LEU A 855 6.83 -10.73 21.62
N GLY A 856 5.54 -10.81 21.94
CA GLY A 856 5.06 -11.47 23.16
C GLY A 856 5.37 -12.98 23.18
N PRO A 857 5.33 -13.63 24.36
CA PRO A 857 5.78 -15.02 24.56
C PRO A 857 4.99 -16.10 23.80
N SER A 858 3.93 -15.73 23.08
CA SER A 858 3.20 -16.59 22.14
C SER A 858 3.87 -16.76 20.78
N SER A 859 4.79 -15.87 20.39
CA SER A 859 5.19 -15.69 18.99
C SER A 859 6.49 -16.38 18.58
N TYR A 860 6.97 -17.37 19.35
CA TYR A 860 8.24 -18.08 19.14
C TYR A 860 8.22 -19.10 17.97
N ARG A 861 7.90 -18.67 16.74
CA ARG A 861 7.95 -19.52 15.52
C ARG A 861 8.44 -18.79 14.26
N GLY A 862 9.71 -18.38 14.27
CA GLY A 862 10.37 -17.77 13.11
C GLY A 862 10.76 -16.31 13.36
N MET A 863 11.67 -15.78 12.54
CA MET A 863 11.90 -14.33 12.43
C MET A 863 10.89 -13.74 11.44
N ASP A 864 9.61 -13.78 11.81
CA ASP A 864 8.53 -13.28 10.95
C ASP A 864 8.61 -11.74 10.81
N ALA A 865 9.17 -11.05 11.81
CA ALA A 865 9.64 -9.66 11.70
C ALA A 865 10.94 -9.41 12.49
N TYR A 866 11.79 -8.53 11.95
CA TYR A 866 13.08 -8.12 12.52
C TYR A 866 13.42 -6.68 12.14
N PHE A 867 14.19 -6.01 12.99
CA PHE A 867 14.79 -4.72 12.70
C PHE A 867 16.05 -4.90 11.85
N VAL A 868 16.25 -4.00 10.88
CA VAL A 868 17.45 -3.95 10.02
C VAL A 868 18.09 -2.57 10.15
N GLU A 869 19.34 -2.53 10.57
CA GLU A 869 20.08 -1.26 10.70
C GLU A 869 20.45 -0.72 9.32
N THR A 870 19.97 0.50 9.05
CA THR A 870 19.86 1.12 7.73
C THR A 870 20.46 2.51 7.77
N ILE A 871 21.54 2.72 7.02
CA ILE A 871 22.18 4.02 6.83
C ILE A 871 21.53 4.73 5.65
N VAL A 872 21.03 5.95 5.87
CA VAL A 872 20.83 6.93 4.80
C VAL A 872 22.02 7.86 4.81
N SER A 873 22.80 7.90 3.73
CA SER A 873 24.00 8.74 3.61
C SER A 873 23.87 9.77 2.50
N VAL A 874 24.35 10.99 2.74
CA VAL A 874 24.60 11.98 1.70
C VAL A 874 25.96 11.74 1.06
N ASN A 875 25.95 11.62 -0.27
CA ASN A 875 27.12 11.58 -1.12
C ASN A 875 27.10 12.80 -2.04
N ASP A 876 28.24 13.43 -2.28
CA ASP A 876 28.37 14.58 -3.19
C ASP A 876 29.56 14.37 -4.15
N GLY A 877 29.35 14.64 -5.44
CA GLY A 877 30.32 14.32 -6.50
C GLY A 877 30.62 12.82 -6.68
N GLY A 878 29.98 11.95 -5.90
CA GLY A 878 30.28 10.51 -5.78
C GLY A 878 31.01 10.12 -4.49
N GLU A 879 31.43 11.07 -3.66
CA GLU A 879 32.11 10.84 -2.37
C GLU A 879 31.15 10.91 -1.18
N TRP A 880 31.39 10.11 -0.14
CA TRP A 880 30.59 10.13 1.10
C TRP A 880 30.87 11.38 1.96
N VAL A 881 29.82 12.09 2.35
CA VAL A 881 29.85 13.30 3.19
C VAL A 881 29.40 12.99 4.63
N GLY A 882 28.38 12.15 4.80
CA GLY A 882 27.91 11.75 6.13
C GLY A 882 26.63 10.93 6.14
N ASP A 883 26.40 10.26 7.26
CA ASP A 883 25.20 9.48 7.58
C ASP A 883 24.16 10.39 8.26
N LEU A 884 22.87 10.14 8.02
CA LEU A 884 21.77 11.04 8.35
C LEU A 884 20.62 10.33 9.08
N ASP A 885 20.21 10.86 10.23
CA ASP A 885 18.87 10.65 10.79
C ASP A 885 18.00 11.85 10.43
N ILE A 886 17.40 11.76 9.23
CA ILE A 886 16.51 12.79 8.67
C ILE A 886 15.27 12.97 9.55
N LEU A 887 14.71 11.88 10.09
CA LEU A 887 13.43 11.91 10.82
C LEU A 887 13.57 12.58 12.19
N LYS A 888 14.71 12.40 12.85
CA LYS A 888 15.11 13.19 14.02
C LYS A 888 15.46 14.62 13.63
N GLY A 889 16.20 14.84 12.54
CA GLY A 889 16.56 16.18 12.09
C GLY A 889 15.34 17.08 11.85
N LEU A 890 14.30 16.55 11.20
CA LEU A 890 13.03 17.24 10.98
C LEU A 890 12.19 17.45 12.26
N LYS A 891 12.46 16.67 13.32
CA LYS A 891 11.82 16.80 14.64
C LYS A 891 12.56 17.79 15.55
N ASP A 892 13.88 17.86 15.45
CA ASP A 892 14.74 18.84 16.14
C ASP A 892 14.61 20.24 15.51
N LEU A 893 14.22 20.29 14.21
CA LEU A 893 13.95 21.52 13.46
C LEU A 893 12.87 22.38 14.14
N LYS A 894 13.25 23.58 14.55
CA LYS A 894 12.30 24.58 15.05
C LYS A 894 11.61 25.27 13.87
N MET A 895 10.48 24.71 13.44
CA MET A 895 9.49 25.42 12.63
C MET A 895 8.79 26.53 13.46
N GLU A 896 9.54 27.50 13.98
CA GLU A 896 8.99 28.81 14.30
C GLU A 896 8.47 29.38 12.97
N LYS A 897 7.14 29.39 12.79
CA LYS A 897 6.51 29.86 11.55
C LYS A 897 6.84 31.34 11.34
N ILE A 898 7.78 31.61 10.44
CA ILE A 898 7.96 32.90 9.78
C ILE A 898 6.72 33.10 8.91
N ASN A 899 5.63 33.55 9.53
CA ASN A 899 4.30 33.55 8.94
C ASN A 899 4.29 34.31 7.61
N SER A 900 3.68 33.73 6.57
CA SER A 900 3.52 34.35 5.25
C SER A 900 2.73 35.67 5.29
N ALA A 901 2.12 36.01 6.42
CA ALA A 901 1.56 37.33 6.75
C ALA A 901 2.62 38.46 6.87
N VAL A 902 3.92 38.16 6.77
CA VAL A 902 5.02 39.16 6.68
C VAL A 902 4.86 40.12 5.48
N ILE A 903 3.98 39.82 4.53
CA ILE A 903 3.59 40.70 3.41
C ILE A 903 3.04 42.08 3.89
N GLU A 904 2.50 42.18 5.11
CA GLU A 904 2.00 43.46 5.67
C GLU A 904 3.00 44.18 6.61
N CYS A 905 4.27 43.79 6.65
CA CYS A 905 5.27 44.52 7.45
C CYS A 905 5.72 45.83 6.78
N SER A 906 5.94 46.88 7.58
CA SER A 906 6.39 48.20 7.10
C SER A 906 7.92 48.33 7.00
N HIS A 907 8.63 47.22 6.86
CA HIS A 907 10.09 47.18 6.76
C HIS A 907 10.53 47.14 5.30
N ASP A 908 11.76 47.58 5.01
CA ASP A 908 12.42 47.18 3.76
C ASP A 908 12.67 45.65 3.81
N PRO A 909 12.21 44.87 2.82
CA PRO A 909 12.49 43.44 2.74
C PRO A 909 13.94 43.11 2.38
N SER A 910 14.74 44.06 1.91
CA SER A 910 16.11 43.83 1.44
C SER A 910 17.04 43.31 2.55
N PHE A 911 18.00 42.45 2.17
CA PHE A 911 19.01 41.94 3.10
C PHE A 911 19.89 43.07 3.66
N ALA A 912 20.19 44.08 2.84
CA ALA A 912 20.98 45.24 3.23
C ALA A 912 20.34 46.05 4.38
N ALA A 913 19.01 46.14 4.43
CA ALA A 913 18.29 46.81 5.51
C ALA A 913 18.27 46.03 6.83
N ALA A 914 18.41 44.69 6.78
CA ALA A 914 18.41 43.84 7.96
C ALA A 914 19.68 43.99 8.82
N GLY A 915 20.78 44.51 8.26
CA GLY A 915 21.98 44.95 8.99
C GLY A 915 22.82 43.84 9.68
N VAL A 916 22.45 42.57 9.54
CA VAL A 916 23.12 41.42 10.17
C VAL A 916 24.17 40.81 9.25
N LYS A 917 25.32 40.44 9.82
CA LYS A 917 26.32 39.63 9.12
C LYS A 917 25.89 38.16 9.13
N MET A 918 25.75 37.59 7.95
CA MET A 918 25.53 36.15 7.72
C MET A 918 26.61 35.62 6.76
N VAL A 919 26.83 34.32 6.77
CA VAL A 919 27.84 33.63 5.94
C VAL A 919 27.13 32.69 4.95
N SER A 920 27.52 32.69 3.68
CA SER A 920 27.03 31.69 2.73
C SER A 920 27.66 30.32 2.99
N ILE A 921 26.87 29.27 2.79
CA ILE A 921 27.31 27.88 2.77
C ILE A 921 27.07 27.39 1.34
N ASP A 922 28.18 27.25 0.61
CA ASP A 922 28.19 27.02 -0.84
C ASP A 922 28.70 25.62 -1.22
N CYS A 923 29.23 24.85 -0.27
CA CYS A 923 29.66 23.47 -0.43
C CYS A 923 29.51 22.67 0.88
N TRP A 924 29.71 21.35 0.83
CA TRP A 924 29.62 20.50 2.02
C TRP A 924 30.74 20.75 3.03
N GLU A 925 31.94 21.09 2.58
CA GLU A 925 33.08 21.45 3.45
C GLU A 925 32.73 22.62 4.38
N GLU A 926 31.95 23.62 3.93
CA GLU A 926 31.56 24.78 4.74
C GLU A 926 30.50 24.47 5.82
N ILE A 927 29.59 23.50 5.62
CA ILE A 927 28.66 23.05 6.69
C ILE A 927 29.34 22.05 7.65
N LEU A 928 30.40 21.38 7.20
CA LEU A 928 31.23 20.48 8.02
C LEU A 928 32.20 21.22 8.93
N ASP A 929 32.64 22.43 8.59
CA ASP A 929 33.37 23.32 9.50
C ASP A 929 32.92 24.80 9.39
N PRO A 930 31.73 25.16 9.91
CA PRO A 930 31.18 26.50 9.77
C PRO A 930 31.61 27.47 10.90
N PRO A 931 31.63 28.78 10.66
CA PRO A 931 31.91 29.77 11.69
C PRO A 931 30.78 29.86 12.73
N SER A 932 31.01 30.60 13.80
CA SER A 932 29.99 30.97 14.78
C SER A 932 29.04 32.05 14.24
N GLY A 933 27.73 31.89 14.44
CA GLY A 933 26.71 32.87 14.06
C GLY A 933 25.68 32.33 13.05
N PHE A 934 25.25 33.21 12.14
CA PHE A 934 24.21 32.95 11.15
C PHE A 934 24.80 32.47 9.82
N LEU A 935 24.31 31.33 9.34
CA LEU A 935 24.75 30.62 8.14
C LEU A 935 23.56 30.51 7.17
N VAL A 936 23.79 30.64 5.87
CA VAL A 936 22.73 30.53 4.84
C VAL A 936 23.14 29.52 3.77
N LEU A 937 22.43 28.38 3.72
CA LEU A 937 22.63 27.35 2.71
C LEU A 937 22.01 27.79 1.37
N ARG A 938 22.83 28.04 0.34
CA ARG A 938 22.36 28.52 -0.97
C ARG A 938 21.89 27.40 -1.89
N SER A 939 20.86 26.66 -1.46
CA SER A 939 20.25 25.52 -2.15
C SER A 939 19.21 25.88 -3.23
N THR A 940 19.05 27.17 -3.57
CA THR A 940 18.18 27.59 -4.69
C THR A 940 18.92 27.47 -6.03
N PRO A 941 18.38 26.75 -7.03
CA PRO A 941 19.02 26.61 -8.34
C PRO A 941 19.03 27.93 -9.14
N GLY A 942 20.11 28.18 -9.89
CA GLY A 942 20.33 29.45 -10.60
C GLY A 942 19.60 29.62 -11.95
N THR A 943 18.78 28.66 -12.37
CA THR A 943 18.12 28.66 -13.70
C THR A 943 16.61 28.69 -13.58
N HIS A 944 15.96 29.69 -14.21
CA HIS A 944 14.49 29.83 -14.23
C HIS A 944 13.75 28.81 -15.12
N ASP A 945 14.47 27.99 -15.89
CA ASP A 945 13.87 26.89 -16.65
C ASP A 945 13.33 25.83 -15.67
N GLY A 946 12.00 25.75 -15.51
CA GLY A 946 11.29 24.89 -14.57
C GLY A 946 11.42 23.37 -14.76
N ARG A 947 12.47 22.92 -15.44
CA ARG A 947 13.00 21.54 -15.40
C ARG A 947 14.02 21.36 -14.27
N GLY A 948 14.56 22.45 -13.71
CA GLY A 948 15.43 22.41 -12.55
C GLY A 948 14.70 21.82 -11.35
N GLN A 949 14.92 20.53 -11.09
CA GLN A 949 14.47 19.91 -9.85
C GLN A 949 15.10 20.69 -8.69
N TRP A 950 14.27 21.16 -7.75
CA TRP A 950 14.76 21.73 -6.50
C TRP A 950 15.78 20.80 -5.86
N GLN A 951 16.84 21.34 -5.28
CA GLN A 951 17.85 20.57 -4.55
C GLN A 951 17.32 20.15 -3.16
N TRP A 952 16.14 19.53 -3.14
CA TRP A 952 15.44 19.06 -1.95
C TRP A 952 16.31 18.08 -1.14
N MET A 953 17.12 17.26 -1.82
CA MET A 953 18.11 16.36 -1.19
C MET A 953 19.17 17.13 -0.40
N VAL A 954 19.60 18.30 -0.87
CA VAL A 954 20.58 19.17 -0.19
C VAL A 954 19.96 19.76 1.05
N ARG A 955 18.73 20.29 0.95
CA ARG A 955 17.97 20.78 2.12
C ARG A 955 17.78 19.68 3.16
N LEU A 956 17.40 18.47 2.74
CA LEU A 956 17.13 17.32 3.62
C LEU A 956 18.42 16.76 4.26
N ALA A 957 19.53 16.71 3.51
CA ALA A 957 20.84 16.32 4.02
C ALA A 957 21.42 17.33 5.02
N ALA A 958 21.28 18.64 4.72
CA ALA A 958 21.74 19.70 5.61
C ALA A 958 21.05 19.65 6.98
N VAL A 959 19.77 19.27 7.03
CA VAL A 959 19.00 19.06 8.28
C VAL A 959 19.56 17.91 9.11
N GLY A 960 19.85 16.76 8.48
CA GLY A 960 20.42 15.61 9.17
C GLY A 960 21.84 15.87 9.69
N ILE A 961 22.68 16.56 8.91
CA ILE A 961 24.01 17.03 9.36
C ILE A 961 23.85 18.06 10.50
N ALA A 962 22.92 18.99 10.40
CA ALA A 962 22.73 20.04 11.40
C ALA A 962 22.24 19.50 12.75
N SER A 963 21.26 18.61 12.80
CA SER A 963 20.87 17.93 14.06
C SER A 963 22.04 17.15 14.66
N SER A 964 22.77 16.39 13.84
CA SER A 964 23.94 15.63 14.26
C SER A 964 25.08 16.51 14.81
N ARG A 965 25.28 17.69 14.23
CA ARG A 965 26.25 18.71 14.69
C ARG A 965 25.66 19.72 15.71
N LYS A 966 24.40 19.56 16.11
CA LYS A 966 23.64 20.41 17.06
C LYS A 966 23.54 21.89 16.66
N TYR A 967 23.39 22.18 15.37
CA TYR A 967 23.06 23.54 14.89
C TYR A 967 21.55 23.80 15.06
N SER A 968 21.16 25.04 15.32
CA SER A 968 19.74 25.45 15.25
C SER A 968 19.36 25.70 13.79
N CYS A 969 18.20 25.21 13.35
CA CYS A 969 17.77 25.30 11.94
C CYS A 969 16.37 25.88 11.76
N THR A 970 16.22 26.69 10.70
CA THR A 970 14.95 27.31 10.28
C THR A 970 14.86 27.36 8.75
N TYR A 971 13.69 27.11 8.17
CA TYR A 971 13.46 27.30 6.73
C TYR A 971 13.10 28.74 6.38
N LEU A 972 13.55 29.18 5.22
CA LEU A 972 13.06 30.38 4.54
C LEU A 972 12.04 30.00 3.46
N PRO A 973 10.99 30.81 3.21
CA PRO A 973 10.03 30.54 2.12
C PRO A 973 10.71 30.59 0.74
N VAL A 974 10.74 29.43 0.08
CA VAL A 974 11.40 29.21 -1.22
C VAL A 974 10.84 30.11 -2.33
N ASP A 975 9.56 30.48 -2.23
CA ASP A 975 8.83 31.33 -3.20
C ASP A 975 9.25 32.82 -3.20
N GLY A 976 10.31 33.19 -2.47
CA GLY A 976 10.97 34.50 -2.57
C GLY A 976 10.18 35.69 -2.00
N ARG A 977 9.17 35.47 -1.15
CA ARG A 977 8.34 36.52 -0.56
C ARG A 977 8.41 36.55 0.97
N PHE A 978 9.53 37.04 1.49
CA PHE A 978 9.74 37.32 2.91
C PHE A 978 10.59 38.60 3.10
N CYS A 979 10.59 39.15 4.31
CA CYS A 979 11.40 40.33 4.67
C CYS A 979 12.57 39.89 5.55
N TRP A 980 13.80 40.16 5.14
CA TRP A 980 15.00 39.81 5.92
C TRP A 980 15.02 40.45 7.31
N THR A 981 14.53 41.69 7.45
CA THR A 981 14.38 42.38 8.74
C THR A 981 13.44 41.62 9.70
N CYS A 982 12.36 41.02 9.18
CA CYS A 982 11.46 40.17 9.97
C CYS A 982 12.07 38.81 10.31
N VAL A 983 12.83 38.19 9.40
CA VAL A 983 13.58 36.95 9.67
C VAL A 983 14.56 37.19 10.82
N VAL A 984 15.40 38.22 10.72
CA VAL A 984 16.34 38.63 11.77
C VAL A 984 15.61 38.92 13.09
N GLY A 985 14.49 39.64 13.07
CA GLY A 985 13.70 39.94 14.26
C GLY A 985 13.08 38.71 14.95
N SER A 986 12.91 37.60 14.25
CA SER A 986 12.45 36.32 14.83
C SER A 986 13.57 35.49 15.45
N LEU A 987 14.81 35.62 14.94
CA LEU A 987 15.96 34.85 15.40
C LEU A 987 16.43 35.37 16.77
N ARG A 988 16.28 34.54 17.82
CA ARG A 988 16.78 34.87 19.16
C ARG A 988 18.30 34.99 19.15
N ALA A 989 18.81 36.15 19.56
CA ALA A 989 20.22 36.52 19.45
C ALA A 989 21.13 35.90 20.53
N ASP A 990 21.21 34.58 20.60
CA ASP A 990 22.27 33.85 21.33
C ASP A 990 23.50 33.68 20.42
N HIS A 991 24.43 34.63 20.48
CA HIS A 991 25.61 34.69 19.60
C HIS A 991 26.61 33.53 19.77
N GLU A 992 26.46 32.68 20.80
CA GLU A 992 27.31 31.49 21.00
C GLU A 992 26.84 30.26 20.21
N HIS A 993 25.64 30.30 19.61
CA HIS A 993 25.08 29.16 18.86
C HIS A 993 25.18 29.36 17.33
N ARG A 994 25.37 28.23 16.62
CA ARG A 994 25.34 28.17 15.15
C ARG A 994 23.88 28.07 14.69
N PHE A 995 23.44 29.01 13.86
CA PHE A 995 22.10 29.05 13.28
C PHE A 995 22.19 28.91 11.76
N LEU A 996 21.56 27.88 11.21
CA LEU A 996 21.52 27.59 9.78
C LEU A 996 20.15 27.88 9.20
N LEU A 997 20.10 28.86 8.30
CA LEU A 997 18.96 29.17 7.45
C LEU A 997 19.05 28.34 6.16
N ILE A 998 17.96 27.67 5.81
CA ILE A 998 17.88 26.78 4.64
C ILE A 998 16.82 27.32 3.67
N CYS A 999 17.17 27.49 2.39
CA CYS A 999 16.31 28.05 1.34
C CYS A 999 16.18 27.19 0.09
#